data_AF-A0A813PNU5-F1
#
_entry.id   AF-A0A813PNU5-F1
#
_cell.length_a   1.000
_cell.length_b   1.000
_cell.length_c   1.000
_cell.angle_alpha   90.00
_cell.angle_beta   90.00
_cell.angle_gamma   90.00
#
_symmetry.space_group_name_H-M   'P 1'
#
loop_
_entity.id
_entity.type
_entity.pdbx_description
1 polymer ?
#
loop_
_entity_poly.entity_id
_entity_poly.type
_entity_poly.pdbx_seq_one_letter_code
_entity_poly.pdbx_strand_id
1 'polypeptide(L)'
;MGAVKEFVLLRMNHRLLSEQIEYINQPNVHAHIIGYAQEPLLPLDAACAPLGNIVENLSTYVLVAFKETPIIPNDGLTRDESASIRLYTMEWGDGQISLYKLLNRALKSADRNDLQPWFKYLKLFLTALVKIPCSPPQTIWRGVRHIVSNDYLRGTQVTWWNFSSCTTTLTVLENELYLGAVGERTLFSIEVLNGRNIRYHSHFGDEDEMLMLPGTQMEVLSQMRSAPDLYIIHLKQTMPNEMLLEPPFERGLLYPEITLPKQWYQKKKFYIPIISMTILLILGVVIGTVLGIKLNAHKAKCNYTLTTQVTYTTGSRPIFVVAADVNDDDKPDIIAANFDANNVEVLLNTGDGRFSAQKTYSTGLNPISLAIADVDGDTKPDIIVANMGANSIGVLINVGNGTFATQTTYATSAKPRSVTVVDVNNDTKLDIIVANYGANNIGVYLNIGDGMFAVPTNYWSSSGPICVQAADVNGDNMPDIIVVNYDSNQLGILINAGDGTFLASQTNITNANPISMAVIDVNGDNMADIIVANYGANNVQIFLNNGNGTFTTKYSYLTGSFPYSVVAADINNDKKVDIIIINYGAENFRILLNNGNGTFASKDTYETGSGSEPVSGVAIDVNGDNLTDVIVANSAVSNIGVFINAGDENFPDVASYTSGSSPNSVAGVDVNNDGYPDIIVANLDASNVGVLLNAHNGTFYAQTTYSTSGNPHFVVVVDVNNDNKPDIIVANGDVDNIGVLLNRNNGTFPNETTYSSYSTPVYLAAIDINNDNKPDIIVANYGSNNIGVFLNRGNGTFADQVSYSSGSRPICVVVVDVNGDGMPDIIVANYGDETVGILLNIDNGTFTRQTVYATGHKMYSLATGDINGDSKPDIIIANFDVSTISILLNTHQGKFILQTTNYSTSSYPISVAAMDFNADSKIDIVVANYAADNVDVFLNNGQGIFNTRTSYPTGHLPRCVAISDVNNDKTPDIIVANYGGQNVSVLLGIC
;
A
#
# COMPACT_ATOMS: atom_id res chain seq x y z
N MET A 1 12.03 -27.32 48.19
CA MET A 1 10.61 -26.95 48.23
C MET A 1 10.21 -25.99 49.36
N GLY A 2 10.87 -25.96 50.54
CA GLY A 2 10.47 -25.04 51.62
C GLY A 2 10.61 -23.53 51.31
N ALA A 3 11.82 -23.08 50.93
CA ALA A 3 12.17 -21.65 50.88
C ALA A 3 11.30 -20.76 49.97
N VAL A 4 10.81 -21.29 48.83
CA VAL A 4 9.97 -20.51 47.90
C VAL A 4 8.60 -20.19 48.51
N LYS A 5 8.03 -21.10 49.31
CA LYS A 5 6.68 -20.96 49.86
C LYS A 5 6.60 -19.85 50.92
N GLU A 6 7.67 -19.65 51.67
CA GLU A 6 7.77 -18.61 52.70
C GLU A 6 7.98 -17.21 52.08
N PHE A 7 8.79 -17.11 51.02
CA PHE A 7 9.08 -15.85 50.33
C PHE A 7 7.85 -15.25 49.61
N VAL A 8 7.00 -16.10 49.02
CA VAL A 8 5.74 -15.67 48.37
C VAL A 8 4.71 -15.22 49.42
N LEU A 9 4.50 -16.00 50.48
CA LEU A 9 3.51 -15.69 51.52
C LEU A 9 3.81 -14.37 52.27
N LEU A 10 5.08 -14.07 52.54
CA LEU A 10 5.48 -12.82 53.19
C LEU A 10 5.18 -11.57 52.35
N ARG A 11 5.34 -11.63 51.02
CA ARG A 11 5.01 -10.51 50.12
C ARG A 11 3.50 -10.31 49.93
N MET A 12 2.71 -11.38 49.87
CA MET A 12 1.26 -11.25 49.65
C MET A 12 0.52 -10.71 50.89
N ASN A 13 0.88 -11.15 52.10
CA ASN A 13 0.21 -10.71 53.32
C ASN A 13 0.39 -9.21 53.63
N HIS A 14 1.54 -8.61 53.26
CA HIS A 14 1.76 -7.18 53.41
C HIS A 14 0.97 -6.29 52.42
N ARG A 15 0.26 -6.88 51.43
CA ARG A 15 -0.62 -6.18 50.49
C ARG A 15 -2.11 -6.52 50.68
N LEU A 16 -2.48 -7.18 51.77
CA LEU A 16 -3.86 -7.63 52.06
C LEU A 16 -4.57 -6.82 53.17
N LEU A 17 -3.90 -5.83 53.78
CA LEU A 17 -4.43 -5.07 54.92
C LEU A 17 -4.22 -3.54 54.79
N SER A 18 -4.79 -2.95 53.74
CA SER A 18 -5.22 -1.55 53.72
C SER A 18 -6.14 -1.26 52.53
N GLU A 19 -7.30 -0.65 52.80
CA GLU A 19 -8.20 -0.14 51.76
C GLU A 19 -7.75 1.26 51.30
N GLN A 20 -6.64 1.31 50.57
CA GLN A 20 -6.24 2.50 49.82
C GLN A 20 -5.89 2.10 48.38
N ILE A 21 -6.61 2.66 47.41
CA ILE A 21 -6.37 2.48 45.98
C ILE A 21 -5.28 3.48 45.57
N GLU A 22 -4.05 3.25 46.05
CA GLU A 22 -2.90 4.15 45.83
C GLU A 22 -1.97 3.74 44.66
N TYR A 23 -2.22 2.57 44.03
CA TYR A 23 -1.55 2.18 42.79
C TYR A 23 -2.48 2.37 41.59
N ILE A 24 -2.46 3.63 41.16
CA ILE A 24 -3.15 4.25 40.04
C ILE A 24 -2.35 4.04 38.73
N ASN A 25 -3.05 4.02 37.59
CA ASN A 25 -2.43 3.81 36.27
C ASN A 25 -1.60 5.03 35.84
N GLN A 26 -0.31 5.06 36.16
CA GLN A 26 0.63 6.05 35.61
C GLN A 26 1.10 5.64 34.20
N PRO A 27 1.43 6.59 33.31
CA PRO A 27 1.94 6.30 31.98
C PRO A 27 3.26 5.50 32.02
N ASN A 28 3.27 4.33 31.39
CA ASN A 28 4.46 3.54 31.04
C ASN A 28 5.45 3.19 32.19
N VAL A 29 4.97 3.02 33.44
CA VAL A 29 5.84 2.71 34.61
C VAL A 29 6.01 1.20 34.88
N HIS A 30 5.46 0.31 34.06
CA HIS A 30 5.51 -1.14 34.28
C HIS A 30 6.13 -1.86 33.08
N ALA A 31 7.20 -2.63 33.33
CA ALA A 31 7.90 -3.44 32.32
C ALA A 31 6.97 -4.47 31.63
N HIS A 32 7.35 -4.94 30.45
CA HIS A 32 6.50 -5.82 29.64
C HIS A 32 6.24 -7.16 30.34
N ILE A 33 5.12 -7.80 30.04
CA ILE A 33 4.77 -9.11 30.60
C ILE A 33 5.38 -10.19 29.70
N ILE A 34 6.58 -10.64 30.07
CA ILE A 34 7.42 -11.61 29.35
C ILE A 34 7.76 -12.83 30.21
N GLY A 35 8.09 -13.95 29.57
CA GLY A 35 8.34 -15.25 30.18
C GLY A 35 7.12 -16.18 30.23
N TYR A 36 5.96 -15.77 29.69
CA TYR A 36 4.73 -16.59 29.69
C TYR A 36 4.51 -17.30 28.36
N ALA A 37 5.12 -16.81 27.27
CA ALA A 37 5.04 -17.42 25.95
C ALA A 37 5.71 -18.80 25.89
N GLN A 38 6.78 -19.00 26.66
CA GLN A 38 7.58 -20.22 26.69
C GLN A 38 6.96 -21.32 27.57
N GLU A 39 5.90 -21.03 28.32
CA GLU A 39 5.11 -22.07 28.98
C GLU A 39 4.31 -22.88 27.94
N PRO A 40 4.24 -24.22 28.07
CA PRO A 40 3.45 -25.04 27.16
C PRO A 40 1.96 -24.75 27.34
N LEU A 41 1.19 -24.85 26.25
CA LEU A 41 -0.26 -24.86 26.34
C LEU A 41 -0.72 -26.13 27.04
N LEU A 42 -1.45 -25.98 28.15
CA LEU A 42 -1.84 -27.07 29.06
C LEU A 42 -3.35 -27.11 29.25
N PRO A 43 -3.95 -28.30 29.51
CA PRO A 43 -5.31 -28.42 30.01
C PRO A 43 -5.55 -27.60 31.29
N LEU A 44 -6.81 -27.25 31.56
CA LEU A 44 -7.16 -26.27 32.58
C LEU A 44 -6.70 -26.65 34.00
N ASP A 45 -6.72 -27.94 34.35
CA ASP A 45 -6.28 -28.43 35.65
C ASP A 45 -4.76 -28.29 35.83
N ALA A 46 -3.98 -28.68 34.82
CA ALA A 46 -2.53 -28.54 34.78
C ALA A 46 -2.08 -27.07 34.70
N ALA A 47 -2.82 -26.23 33.98
CA ALA A 47 -2.60 -24.78 33.91
C ALA A 47 -2.88 -24.09 35.27
N CYS A 48 -3.91 -24.54 36.00
CA CYS A 48 -4.27 -24.02 37.32
C CYS A 48 -3.42 -24.58 38.48
N ALA A 49 -2.71 -25.69 38.29
CA ALA A 49 -1.96 -26.38 39.36
C ALA A 49 -0.98 -25.49 40.17
N PRO A 50 -0.24 -24.52 39.60
CA PRO A 50 0.63 -23.63 40.38
C PRO A 50 -0.16 -22.71 41.33
N LEU A 51 -1.38 -22.33 40.95
CA LEU A 51 -2.21 -21.35 41.66
C LEU A 51 -2.89 -21.94 42.91
N GLY A 52 -2.90 -23.27 43.10
CA GLY A 52 -3.55 -23.93 44.25
C GLY A 52 -2.96 -23.63 45.64
N ASN A 53 -1.92 -22.79 45.75
CA ASN A 53 -1.43 -22.23 47.02
C ASN A 53 -1.69 -20.71 47.16
N ILE A 54 -2.13 -20.05 46.08
CA ILE A 54 -2.49 -18.63 46.00
C ILE A 54 -4.01 -18.46 46.08
N VAL A 55 -4.74 -19.47 45.60
CA VAL A 55 -6.18 -19.47 45.40
C VAL A 55 -6.81 -20.59 46.21
N GLU A 56 -7.60 -20.23 47.21
CA GLU A 56 -8.34 -21.20 48.03
C GLU A 56 -9.45 -21.89 47.21
N ASN A 57 -9.68 -23.18 47.45
CA ASN A 57 -10.69 -24.01 46.78
C ASN A 57 -10.64 -24.07 45.23
N LEU A 58 -9.55 -23.63 44.58
CA LEU A 58 -9.44 -23.53 43.12
C LEU A 58 -9.84 -24.81 42.37
N SER A 59 -9.45 -25.99 42.87
CA SER A 59 -9.78 -27.28 42.24
C SER A 59 -11.30 -27.54 42.18
N THR A 60 -12.08 -27.05 43.14
CA THR A 60 -13.55 -27.09 43.10
C THR A 60 -14.08 -26.18 41.98
N TYR A 61 -13.59 -24.94 41.89
CA TYR A 61 -14.05 -24.00 40.88
C TYR A 61 -13.63 -24.41 39.45
N VAL A 62 -12.44 -24.99 39.27
CA VAL A 62 -12.01 -25.61 37.99
C VAL A 62 -12.98 -26.71 37.55
N LEU A 63 -13.40 -27.58 38.47
CA LEU A 63 -14.38 -28.64 38.16
C LEU A 63 -15.76 -28.08 37.83
N VAL A 64 -16.20 -27.00 38.47
CA VAL A 64 -17.49 -26.33 38.16
C VAL A 64 -17.41 -25.64 36.80
N ALA A 65 -16.36 -24.86 36.53
CA ALA A 65 -16.17 -24.17 35.25
C ALA A 65 -16.11 -25.16 34.07
N PHE A 66 -15.35 -26.25 34.20
CA PHE A 66 -15.28 -27.28 33.15
C PHE A 66 -16.61 -28.03 32.96
N LYS A 67 -17.37 -28.26 34.04
CA LYS A 67 -18.69 -28.90 34.00
C LYS A 67 -19.76 -28.01 33.33
N GLU A 68 -19.76 -26.71 33.63
CA GLU A 68 -20.67 -25.72 33.04
C GLU A 68 -20.31 -25.37 31.58
N THR A 69 -19.04 -25.52 31.21
CA THR A 69 -18.59 -25.26 29.83
C THR A 69 -19.10 -26.34 28.87
N PRO A 70 -19.72 -25.95 27.73
CA PRO A 70 -20.15 -26.87 26.68
C PRO A 70 -19.06 -27.84 26.22
N ILE A 71 -19.46 -29.03 25.78
CA ILE A 71 -18.52 -30.06 25.27
C ILE A 71 -17.84 -29.58 23.99
N ILE A 72 -18.57 -28.83 23.16
CA ILE A 72 -18.08 -28.11 21.99
C ILE A 72 -18.46 -26.64 22.21
N PRO A 73 -17.51 -25.75 22.55
CA PRO A 73 -17.73 -24.31 22.60
C PRO A 73 -17.95 -23.69 21.21
N ASN A 74 -18.37 -22.42 21.21
CA ASN A 74 -18.40 -21.59 20.00
C ASN A 74 -16.97 -21.16 19.60
N ASP A 75 -16.87 -20.47 18.47
CA ASP A 75 -15.76 -19.58 18.11
C ASP A 75 -14.38 -20.28 18.04
N GLY A 76 -14.36 -21.58 17.77
CA GLY A 76 -13.15 -22.38 17.60
C GLY A 76 -12.38 -22.70 18.89
N LEU A 77 -12.90 -22.31 20.06
CA LEU A 77 -12.26 -22.58 21.35
C LEU A 77 -12.38 -24.06 21.74
N THR A 78 -11.28 -24.64 22.22
CA THR A 78 -11.33 -25.91 22.93
C THR A 78 -12.08 -25.77 24.26
N ARG A 79 -12.51 -26.90 24.83
CA ARG A 79 -13.25 -26.90 26.09
C ARG A 79 -12.43 -26.31 27.24
N ASP A 80 -11.12 -26.56 27.30
CA ASP A 80 -10.21 -26.01 28.31
C ASP A 80 -10.01 -24.51 28.16
N GLU A 81 -9.86 -24.01 26.93
CA GLU A 81 -9.78 -22.57 26.62
C GLU A 81 -11.07 -21.84 27.06
N SER A 82 -12.22 -22.34 26.64
CA SER A 82 -13.54 -21.81 27.02
C SER A 82 -13.78 -21.88 28.54
N ALA A 83 -13.40 -22.99 29.19
CA ALA A 83 -13.52 -23.16 30.63
C ALA A 83 -12.53 -22.27 31.41
N SER A 84 -11.40 -21.87 30.83
CA SER A 84 -10.50 -20.89 31.45
C SER A 84 -11.15 -19.51 31.59
N ILE A 85 -11.97 -19.11 30.61
CA ILE A 85 -12.74 -17.86 30.60
C ILE A 85 -13.95 -17.95 31.54
N ARG A 86 -14.62 -19.11 31.58
CA ARG A 86 -15.69 -19.36 32.57
C ARG A 86 -15.17 -19.31 34.00
N LEU A 87 -13.99 -19.89 34.26
CA LEU A 87 -13.33 -19.85 35.56
C LEU A 87 -12.89 -18.42 35.95
N TYR A 88 -12.49 -17.60 34.97
CA TYR A 88 -12.11 -16.21 35.18
C TYR A 88 -13.26 -15.35 35.71
N THR A 89 -14.46 -15.57 35.16
CA THR A 89 -15.67 -14.77 35.39
C THR A 89 -16.51 -15.22 36.59
N MET A 90 -16.19 -16.35 37.23
CA MET A 90 -16.91 -16.84 38.41
C MET A 90 -16.74 -15.94 39.65
N GLU A 91 -17.87 -15.54 40.23
CA GLU A 91 -17.92 -15.08 41.63
C GLU A 91 -17.92 -16.26 42.60
N TRP A 92 -17.27 -16.08 43.75
CA TRP A 92 -17.07 -17.15 44.74
C TRP A 92 -17.79 -16.82 46.05
N GLY A 93 -18.34 -17.87 46.67
CA GLY A 93 -19.13 -17.75 47.90
C GLY A 93 -18.31 -17.36 49.14
N ASP A 94 -19.03 -17.11 50.23
CA ASP A 94 -18.52 -17.01 51.60
C ASP A 94 -17.29 -16.08 51.80
N GLY A 95 -17.21 -15.01 51.00
CA GLY A 95 -16.20 -13.96 51.13
C GLY A 95 -14.84 -14.28 50.51
N GLN A 96 -14.71 -15.36 49.73
CA GLN A 96 -13.46 -15.71 49.06
C GLN A 96 -13.10 -14.68 47.96
N ILE A 97 -11.80 -14.41 47.79
CA ILE A 97 -11.30 -13.47 46.77
C ILE A 97 -11.19 -14.21 45.42
N SER A 98 -12.10 -13.90 44.49
CA SER A 98 -12.18 -14.56 43.17
C SER A 98 -10.92 -14.43 42.30
N LEU A 99 -10.75 -15.37 41.35
CA LEU A 99 -9.61 -15.42 40.43
C LEU A 99 -9.42 -14.10 39.69
N TYR A 100 -10.52 -13.49 39.23
CA TYR A 100 -10.59 -12.13 38.69
C TYR A 100 -9.85 -11.10 39.55
N LYS A 101 -10.13 -11.07 40.85
CA LYS A 101 -9.59 -10.07 41.80
C LYS A 101 -8.10 -10.31 42.08
N LEU A 102 -7.67 -11.57 42.11
CA LEU A 102 -6.27 -11.94 42.33
C LEU A 102 -5.40 -11.71 41.08
N LEU A 103 -5.86 -12.09 39.88
CA LEU A 103 -5.12 -11.89 38.63
C LEU A 103 -4.98 -10.41 38.28
N ASN A 104 -6.05 -9.62 38.34
CA ASN A 104 -5.95 -8.17 38.10
C ASN A 104 -5.06 -7.46 39.13
N ARG A 105 -4.89 -8.00 40.36
CA ARG A 105 -3.92 -7.49 41.33
C ARG A 105 -2.48 -7.84 40.95
N ALA A 106 -2.24 -9.03 40.38
CA ALA A 106 -0.91 -9.43 39.90
C ALA A 106 -0.48 -8.63 38.66
N LEU A 107 -1.39 -8.39 37.71
CA LEU A 107 -1.13 -7.63 36.47
C LEU A 107 -0.69 -6.17 36.75
N LYS A 108 -1.28 -5.55 37.79
CA LYS A 108 -0.89 -4.23 38.31
C LYS A 108 0.39 -4.21 39.14
N SER A 109 1.02 -5.36 39.43
CA SER A 109 2.25 -5.33 40.22
C SER A 109 3.41 -4.86 39.36
N ALA A 110 4.11 -3.83 39.86
CA ALA A 110 5.38 -3.38 39.32
C ALA A 110 6.48 -4.46 39.43
N ASP A 111 6.32 -5.46 40.31
CA ASP A 111 7.23 -6.61 40.36
C ASP A 111 6.65 -7.79 39.56
N ARG A 112 7.22 -8.04 38.39
CA ARG A 112 6.77 -9.11 37.47
C ARG A 112 6.98 -10.52 38.02
N ASN A 113 7.74 -10.70 39.11
CA ASN A 113 7.80 -11.99 39.80
C ASN A 113 6.45 -12.39 40.42
N ASP A 114 5.56 -11.43 40.72
CA ASP A 114 4.21 -11.73 41.22
C ASP A 114 3.30 -12.37 40.15
N LEU A 115 3.66 -12.28 38.86
CA LEU A 115 2.95 -12.89 37.73
C LEU A 115 3.48 -14.29 37.36
N GLN A 116 4.71 -14.65 37.73
CA GLN A 116 5.32 -15.95 37.40
C GLN A 116 4.43 -17.17 37.76
N PRO A 117 3.73 -17.23 38.92
CA PRO A 117 2.81 -18.34 39.21
C PRO A 117 1.59 -18.43 38.29
N TRP A 118 1.26 -17.36 37.57
CA TRP A 118 0.10 -17.26 36.69
C TRP A 118 0.40 -17.60 35.24
N PHE A 119 1.67 -17.68 34.83
CA PHE A 119 2.05 -17.79 33.41
C PHE A 119 1.40 -18.97 32.68
N LYS A 120 1.28 -20.15 33.31
CA LYS A 120 0.59 -21.32 32.72
C LYS A 120 -0.92 -21.10 32.49
N TYR A 121 -1.57 -20.40 33.41
CA TYR A 121 -2.98 -20.02 33.27
C TYR A 121 -3.14 -18.88 32.25
N LEU A 122 -2.24 -17.88 32.26
CA LEU A 122 -2.22 -16.78 31.30
C LEU A 122 -1.98 -17.27 29.87
N LYS A 123 -1.10 -18.25 29.65
CA LYS A 123 -0.90 -18.90 28.35
C LYS A 123 -2.23 -19.45 27.80
N LEU A 124 -2.93 -20.28 28.58
CA LEU A 124 -4.23 -20.85 28.20
C LEU A 124 -5.30 -19.77 27.98
N PHE A 125 -5.40 -18.82 28.91
CA PHE A 125 -6.44 -17.77 28.89
C PHE A 125 -6.24 -16.75 27.77
N LEU A 126 -5.00 -16.33 27.46
CA LEU A 126 -4.71 -15.44 26.34
C LEU A 126 -4.89 -16.15 25.00
N THR A 127 -4.46 -17.42 24.85
CA THR A 127 -4.76 -18.21 23.64
C THR A 127 -6.28 -18.37 23.44
N ALA A 128 -7.06 -18.52 24.52
CA ALA A 128 -8.52 -18.52 24.44
C ALA A 128 -9.10 -17.16 23.96
N LEU A 129 -8.62 -16.04 24.52
CA LEU A 129 -9.14 -14.71 24.17
C LEU A 129 -8.77 -14.26 22.75
N VAL A 130 -7.58 -14.61 22.24
CA VAL A 130 -7.16 -14.24 20.88
C VAL A 130 -8.01 -14.93 19.82
N LYS A 131 -8.44 -16.19 20.06
CA LYS A 131 -9.35 -16.95 19.19
C LYS A 131 -10.77 -16.38 19.12
N ILE A 132 -11.25 -15.70 20.16
CA ILE A 132 -12.55 -15.03 20.12
C ILE A 132 -12.46 -13.87 19.12
N PRO A 133 -13.39 -13.76 18.14
CA PRO A 133 -13.40 -12.68 17.16
C PRO A 133 -13.35 -11.29 17.81
N CYS A 134 -12.64 -10.39 17.14
CA CYS A 134 -12.59 -8.99 17.53
C CYS A 134 -13.98 -8.36 17.37
N SER A 135 -14.44 -7.61 18.38
CA SER A 135 -15.69 -6.84 18.22
C SER A 135 -15.43 -5.55 17.43
N PRO A 136 -16.39 -5.09 16.61
CA PRO A 136 -16.26 -3.82 15.89
C PRO A 136 -15.99 -2.63 16.85
N PRO A 137 -15.31 -1.56 16.39
CA PRO A 137 -15.07 -0.37 17.20
C PRO A 137 -16.36 0.21 17.78
N GLN A 138 -16.43 0.29 19.11
CA GLN A 138 -17.65 0.68 19.83
C GLN A 138 -17.34 1.30 21.20
N THR A 139 -18.30 2.03 21.76
CA THR A 139 -18.21 2.55 23.14
C THR A 139 -18.67 1.49 24.14
N ILE A 140 -17.75 1.02 24.98
CA ILE A 140 -18.05 0.16 26.13
C ILE A 140 -17.94 0.94 27.44
N TRP A 141 -18.61 0.42 28.48
CA TRP A 141 -18.85 1.15 29.72
C TRP A 141 -18.36 0.36 30.94
N ARG A 142 -17.81 1.07 31.94
CA ARG A 142 -17.42 0.47 33.22
C ARG A 142 -17.63 1.44 34.39
N GLY A 143 -18.35 0.98 35.41
CA GLY A 143 -18.50 1.70 36.68
C GLY A 143 -17.42 1.35 37.69
N VAL A 144 -17.01 2.32 38.49
CA VAL A 144 -16.12 2.17 39.66
C VAL A 144 -16.67 2.99 40.82
N ARG A 145 -16.79 2.42 42.01
CA ARG A 145 -17.37 3.04 43.22
C ARG A 145 -16.39 3.92 44.01
N HIS A 146 -15.53 4.65 43.29
CA HIS A 146 -14.64 5.69 43.84
C HIS A 146 -14.44 6.79 42.79
N ILE A 147 -14.02 7.99 43.21
CA ILE A 147 -13.55 9.03 42.29
C ILE A 147 -12.07 8.78 41.96
N VAL A 148 -11.76 8.59 40.67
CA VAL A 148 -10.38 8.44 40.15
C VAL A 148 -10.04 9.52 39.11
N SER A 149 -10.76 10.65 39.10
CA SER A 149 -10.63 11.69 38.07
C SER A 149 -9.28 12.43 38.06
N ASN A 150 -8.57 12.42 39.18
CA ASN A 150 -7.25 13.06 39.31
C ASN A 150 -6.18 12.35 38.47
N ASP A 151 -6.46 11.11 38.11
CA ASP A 151 -5.53 10.14 37.55
C ASP A 151 -5.62 10.05 36.02
N TYR A 152 -6.73 10.56 35.48
CA TYR A 152 -7.06 10.59 34.06
C TYR A 152 -7.22 12.06 33.65
N LEU A 153 -6.07 12.74 33.51
CA LEU A 153 -6.03 14.13 33.07
C LEU A 153 -6.19 14.18 31.55
N ARG A 154 -6.93 15.18 31.04
CA ARG A 154 -7.22 15.26 29.60
C ARG A 154 -5.91 15.38 28.78
N GLY A 155 -5.75 14.53 27.77
CA GLY A 155 -4.57 14.47 26.90
C GLY A 155 -3.41 13.61 27.42
N THR A 156 -3.56 12.90 28.55
CA THR A 156 -2.57 11.89 28.96
C THR A 156 -2.83 10.54 28.29
N GLN A 157 -1.77 9.85 27.86
CA GLN A 157 -1.82 8.41 27.63
C GLN A 157 -1.86 7.68 28.99
N VAL A 158 -2.65 6.62 29.09
CA VAL A 158 -2.78 5.76 30.29
C VAL A 158 -2.85 4.29 29.88
N THR A 159 -2.11 3.44 30.57
CA THR A 159 -2.03 2.01 30.24
C THR A 159 -3.04 1.17 31.03
N TRP A 160 -3.87 0.40 30.32
CA TRP A 160 -4.96 -0.37 30.89
C TRP A 160 -4.51 -1.79 31.29
N TRP A 161 -3.96 -1.95 32.49
CA TRP A 161 -3.40 -3.22 33.00
C TRP A 161 -4.44 -4.25 33.51
N ASN A 162 -5.68 -4.24 32.99
CA ASN A 162 -6.75 -5.10 33.52
C ASN A 162 -7.53 -5.82 32.40
N PHE A 163 -7.79 -7.11 32.62
CA PHE A 163 -8.94 -7.80 32.00
C PHE A 163 -10.23 -7.33 32.70
N SER A 164 -10.52 -6.04 32.61
CA SER A 164 -11.69 -5.44 33.26
C SER A 164 -12.94 -5.69 32.44
N SER A 165 -13.82 -6.56 32.95
CA SER A 165 -15.23 -6.66 32.56
C SER A 165 -15.86 -5.29 32.31
N CYS A 166 -16.28 -5.05 31.07
CA CYS A 166 -16.99 -3.85 30.62
C CYS A 166 -18.25 -4.30 29.88
N THR A 167 -19.26 -3.46 29.81
CA THR A 167 -20.51 -3.78 29.09
C THR A 167 -20.68 -2.92 27.84
N THR A 168 -21.28 -3.49 26.80
CA THR A 168 -21.81 -2.73 25.64
C THR A 168 -22.99 -1.84 26.03
N THR A 169 -23.70 -2.20 27.11
CA THR A 169 -25.04 -1.71 27.41
C THR A 169 -25.06 -0.89 28.70
N LEU A 170 -25.10 0.45 28.56
CA LEU A 170 -25.04 1.39 29.68
C LEU A 170 -26.09 1.14 30.80
N THR A 171 -27.27 0.61 30.47
CA THR A 171 -28.33 0.32 31.46
C THR A 171 -27.97 -0.81 32.43
N VAL A 172 -27.03 -1.70 32.11
CA VAL A 172 -26.49 -2.69 33.06
C VAL A 172 -25.80 -1.99 34.24
N LEU A 173 -25.18 -0.83 34.00
CA LEU A 173 -24.54 -0.02 35.04
C LEU A 173 -25.52 0.82 35.87
N GLU A 174 -26.79 0.95 35.47
CA GLU A 174 -27.83 1.62 36.27
C GLU A 174 -28.30 0.76 37.46
N ASN A 175 -27.91 -0.51 37.51
CA ASN A 175 -28.11 -1.41 38.64
C ASN A 175 -27.20 -1.02 39.83
N GLU A 176 -27.73 -1.12 41.06
CA GLU A 176 -27.02 -0.81 42.31
C GLU A 176 -25.77 -1.69 42.55
N LEU A 177 -25.60 -2.78 41.79
CA LEU A 177 -24.46 -3.70 41.87
C LEU A 177 -23.18 -3.18 41.18
N TYR A 178 -23.26 -2.43 40.07
CA TYR A 178 -22.07 -2.08 39.28
C TYR A 178 -21.56 -0.65 39.59
N LEU A 179 -22.23 0.38 39.07
CA LEU A 179 -21.86 1.78 39.35
C LEU A 179 -22.35 2.24 40.74
N GLY A 180 -23.47 1.70 41.21
CA GLY A 180 -24.13 2.12 42.45
C GLY A 180 -24.96 3.40 42.29
N ALA A 181 -26.04 3.53 43.06
CA ALA A 181 -26.99 4.65 42.96
C ALA A 181 -26.48 5.96 43.58
N VAL A 182 -25.66 5.89 44.63
CA VAL A 182 -25.15 7.02 45.41
C VAL A 182 -23.73 6.75 45.94
N GLY A 183 -22.96 7.81 46.15
CA GLY A 183 -21.60 7.75 46.68
C GLY A 183 -20.54 8.03 45.62
N GLU A 184 -19.32 8.35 46.05
CA GLU A 184 -18.20 8.72 45.15
C GLU A 184 -17.97 7.64 44.08
N ARG A 185 -18.08 8.01 42.80
CA ARG A 185 -18.09 7.05 41.69
C ARG A 185 -17.57 7.65 40.40
N THR A 186 -17.05 6.77 39.54
CA THR A 186 -16.53 7.09 38.22
C THR A 186 -17.15 6.16 37.19
N LEU A 187 -17.67 6.71 36.11
CA LEU A 187 -18.11 6.00 34.92
C LEU A 187 -17.06 6.19 33.82
N PHE A 188 -16.45 5.11 33.36
CA PHE A 188 -15.66 5.11 32.14
C PHE A 188 -16.56 4.90 30.93
N SER A 189 -16.43 5.80 29.97
CA SER A 189 -16.84 5.64 28.57
C SER A 189 -15.57 5.34 27.79
N ILE A 190 -15.49 4.19 27.10
CA ILE A 190 -14.26 3.73 26.46
C ILE A 190 -14.57 3.43 24.99
N GLU A 191 -14.06 4.23 24.06
CA GLU A 191 -13.94 3.83 22.65
C GLU A 191 -12.90 2.71 22.59
N VAL A 192 -13.33 1.46 22.41
CA VAL A 192 -12.41 0.34 22.18
C VAL A 192 -12.23 0.09 20.69
N LEU A 193 -11.00 -0.25 20.34
CA LEU A 193 -10.62 -0.72 19.03
C LEU A 193 -10.70 -2.25 18.95
N ASN A 194 -10.30 -2.99 20.01
CA ASN A 194 -10.05 -4.44 19.88
C ASN A 194 -10.67 -5.37 20.95
N GLY A 195 -11.71 -4.90 21.65
CA GLY A 195 -12.35 -5.67 22.72
C GLY A 195 -12.91 -7.03 22.27
N ARG A 196 -12.87 -8.02 23.16
CA ARG A 196 -13.42 -9.37 22.93
C ARG A 196 -14.70 -9.58 23.72
N ASN A 197 -15.80 -9.92 23.06
CA ASN A 197 -17.06 -10.27 23.72
C ASN A 197 -16.99 -11.72 24.19
N ILE A 198 -16.93 -11.93 25.50
CA ILE A 198 -16.79 -13.26 26.10
C ILE A 198 -18.13 -13.88 26.54
N ARG A 199 -19.27 -13.29 26.19
CA ARG A 199 -20.61 -13.70 26.66
C ARG A 199 -20.86 -15.20 26.63
N TYR A 200 -20.60 -15.90 25.52
CA TYR A 200 -20.83 -17.34 25.40
C TYR A 200 -19.90 -18.19 26.28
N HIS A 201 -18.81 -17.62 26.76
CA HIS A 201 -17.78 -18.26 27.57
C HIS A 201 -17.84 -17.84 29.06
N SER A 202 -18.40 -16.66 29.36
CA SER A 202 -18.59 -16.14 30.73
C SER A 202 -19.56 -17.00 31.55
N HIS A 203 -19.37 -17.02 32.86
CA HIS A 203 -20.36 -17.53 33.82
C HIS A 203 -21.71 -16.78 33.68
N PHE A 204 -21.68 -15.49 33.30
CA PHE A 204 -22.86 -14.62 33.13
C PHE A 204 -23.34 -14.53 31.66
N GLY A 205 -23.71 -15.66 31.06
CA GLY A 205 -24.01 -15.75 29.62
C GLY A 205 -25.21 -14.94 29.08
N ASP A 206 -26.02 -14.34 29.96
CA ASP A 206 -27.13 -13.47 29.59
C ASP A 206 -26.73 -12.01 29.33
N GLU A 207 -25.51 -11.60 29.69
CA GLU A 207 -25.01 -10.23 29.54
C GLU A 207 -23.84 -10.12 28.54
N ASP A 208 -23.74 -8.99 27.83
CA ASP A 208 -22.58 -8.68 26.99
C ASP A 208 -21.40 -8.25 27.87
N GLU A 209 -20.44 -9.16 28.04
CA GLU A 209 -19.20 -8.93 28.79
C GLU A 209 -18.02 -8.78 27.83
N MET A 210 -17.44 -7.59 27.82
CA MET A 210 -16.30 -7.19 27.00
C MET A 210 -15.02 -7.21 27.82
N LEU A 211 -14.00 -7.95 27.35
CA LEU A 211 -12.64 -7.88 27.89
C LEU A 211 -11.69 -7.14 26.93
N MET A 212 -10.75 -6.40 27.54
CA MET A 212 -9.58 -5.83 26.89
C MET A 212 -8.32 -6.56 27.41
N LEU A 213 -7.24 -6.50 26.65
CA LEU A 213 -5.96 -7.09 27.05
C LEU A 213 -5.21 -6.19 28.06
N PRO A 214 -4.50 -6.75 29.04
CA PRO A 214 -3.64 -5.97 29.92
C PRO A 214 -2.50 -5.34 29.13
N GLY A 215 -2.32 -4.03 29.25
CA GLY A 215 -1.30 -3.29 28.49
C GLY A 215 -1.85 -2.50 27.30
N THR A 216 -3.15 -2.59 27.00
CA THR A 216 -3.80 -1.68 26.04
C THR A 216 -3.56 -0.21 26.41
N GLN A 217 -3.05 0.60 25.49
CA GLN A 217 -2.88 2.04 25.68
C GLN A 217 -4.19 2.79 25.37
N MET A 218 -4.39 3.91 26.07
CA MET A 218 -5.60 4.73 26.01
C MET A 218 -5.25 6.22 26.10
N GLU A 219 -5.82 7.06 25.24
CA GLU A 219 -5.82 8.51 25.43
C GLU A 219 -7.02 8.95 26.27
N VAL A 220 -6.82 9.87 27.21
CA VAL A 220 -7.91 10.51 27.96
C VAL A 220 -8.48 11.71 27.18
N LEU A 221 -9.48 11.46 26.34
CA LEU A 221 -10.12 12.49 25.52
C LEU A 221 -10.82 13.59 26.34
N SER A 222 -11.45 13.23 27.46
CA SER A 222 -12.08 14.20 28.38
C SER A 222 -12.36 13.64 29.77
N GLN A 223 -12.55 14.55 30.74
CA GLN A 223 -13.13 14.25 32.05
C GLN A 223 -14.25 15.27 32.37
N MET A 224 -15.34 14.79 32.98
CA MET A 224 -16.53 15.59 33.31
C MET A 224 -17.06 15.20 34.69
N ARG A 225 -17.32 16.17 35.56
CA ARG A 225 -18.14 15.94 36.76
C ARG A 225 -19.63 16.08 36.39
N SER A 226 -20.35 14.96 36.36
CA SER A 226 -21.75 14.89 35.92
C SER A 226 -22.75 15.10 37.06
N ALA A 227 -22.37 14.69 38.28
CA ALA A 227 -23.10 14.95 39.52
C ALA A 227 -22.12 15.25 40.67
N PRO A 228 -22.58 15.68 41.86
CA PRO A 228 -21.68 15.88 43.01
C PRO A 228 -20.86 14.64 43.36
N ASP A 229 -21.38 13.44 43.14
CA ASP A 229 -20.70 12.17 43.43
C ASP A 229 -20.18 11.41 42.18
N LEU A 230 -20.61 11.79 40.97
CA LEU A 230 -20.30 11.09 39.72
C LEU A 230 -19.37 11.88 38.80
N TYR A 231 -18.22 11.28 38.49
CA TYR A 231 -17.37 11.66 37.36
C TYR A 231 -17.59 10.72 36.17
N ILE A 232 -17.44 11.27 34.96
CA ILE A 232 -17.39 10.55 33.69
C ILE A 232 -16.02 10.81 33.07
N ILE A 233 -15.32 9.75 32.69
CA ILE A 233 -14.02 9.81 32.01
C ILE A 233 -14.22 9.22 30.62
N HIS A 234 -13.80 9.94 29.59
CA HIS A 234 -13.79 9.45 28.22
C HIS A 234 -12.39 9.01 27.84
N LEU A 235 -12.25 7.72 27.56
CA LEU A 235 -11.02 7.09 27.07
C LEU A 235 -11.23 6.69 25.61
N LYS A 236 -10.17 6.82 24.81
CA LYS A 236 -10.09 6.19 23.50
C LYS A 236 -8.88 5.28 23.45
N GLN A 237 -9.08 4.03 23.07
CA GLN A 237 -7.99 3.10 22.84
C GLN A 237 -7.11 3.60 21.69
N THR A 238 -5.80 3.64 21.94
CA THR A 238 -4.78 3.93 20.94
C THR A 238 -4.16 2.62 20.44
N MET A 239 -3.68 2.62 19.19
CA MET A 239 -2.76 1.57 18.73
C MET A 239 -1.40 1.85 19.38
N PRO A 240 -0.79 0.90 20.11
CA PRO A 240 0.44 1.14 20.84
C PRO A 240 1.66 0.90 19.96
N ASN A 241 2.63 1.81 19.99
CA ASN A 241 3.90 1.69 19.25
C ASN A 241 4.66 0.40 19.65
N GLU A 242 4.62 0.03 20.94
CA GLU A 242 5.24 -1.18 21.49
C GLU A 242 4.21 -2.12 22.13
N MET A 243 4.39 -3.43 21.95
CA MET A 243 3.52 -4.44 22.57
C MET A 243 3.98 -4.78 23.99
N LEU A 244 3.16 -4.42 24.98
CA LEU A 244 3.48 -4.61 26.41
C LEU A 244 3.28 -6.05 26.94
N LEU A 245 2.87 -6.97 26.05
CA LEU A 245 2.78 -8.41 26.26
C LEU A 245 3.73 -9.12 25.30
N GLU A 246 4.33 -10.22 25.73
CA GLU A 246 5.10 -11.11 24.86
C GLU A 246 4.21 -11.78 23.79
N PRO A 247 4.69 -11.97 22.54
CA PRO A 247 4.02 -12.82 21.55
C PRO A 247 3.89 -14.27 22.04
N PRO A 248 2.82 -14.98 21.68
CA PRO A 248 2.95 -15.84 20.48
C PRO A 248 1.87 -15.51 19.43
N PHE A 249 1.65 -14.22 19.17
CA PHE A 249 0.56 -13.72 18.34
C PHE A 249 1.12 -12.67 17.35
N GLU A 250 0.76 -12.77 16.06
CA GLU A 250 1.04 -11.70 15.10
C GLU A 250 0.24 -10.42 15.42
N ARG A 251 0.72 -9.26 14.94
CA ARG A 251 0.06 -7.95 15.14
C ARG A 251 -1.41 -7.97 14.69
N GLY A 252 -1.70 -8.59 13.54
CA GLY A 252 -3.05 -8.64 12.93
C GLY A 252 -4.11 -9.38 13.75
N LEU A 253 -3.73 -10.34 14.60
CA LEU A 253 -4.70 -11.04 15.46
C LEU A 253 -5.18 -10.17 16.65
N LEU A 254 -4.44 -9.11 16.99
CA LEU A 254 -4.72 -8.33 18.20
C LEU A 254 -5.59 -7.10 17.95
N TYR A 255 -5.57 -6.51 16.75
CA TYR A 255 -6.39 -5.35 16.38
C TYR A 255 -7.23 -5.70 15.15
N PRO A 256 -8.48 -5.24 15.03
CA PRO A 256 -9.17 -5.35 13.75
C PRO A 256 -8.52 -4.40 12.73
N GLU A 257 -8.68 -4.73 11.45
CA GLU A 257 -8.48 -3.80 10.34
C GLU A 257 -9.51 -2.66 10.46
N ILE A 258 -9.08 -1.48 10.92
CA ILE A 258 -9.99 -0.38 11.27
C ILE A 258 -10.02 0.66 10.16
N THR A 259 -10.98 0.51 9.25
CA THR A 259 -11.57 1.66 8.55
C THR A 259 -12.38 2.49 9.55
N LEU A 260 -11.96 3.73 9.81
CA LEU A 260 -12.59 4.62 10.79
C LEU A 260 -13.85 5.32 10.23
N PRO A 261 -15.06 5.11 10.81
CA PRO A 261 -16.23 5.92 10.47
C PRO A 261 -16.14 7.31 11.12
N LYS A 262 -16.18 8.37 10.30
CA LYS A 262 -16.15 9.76 10.80
C LYS A 262 -17.48 10.15 11.50
N GLN A 263 -17.34 10.94 12.57
CA GLN A 263 -18.39 11.69 13.31
C GLN A 263 -19.38 10.93 14.23
N TRP A 264 -19.41 11.34 15.51
CA TRP A 264 -20.61 11.21 16.36
C TRP A 264 -20.71 12.34 17.42
N TYR A 265 -21.50 13.38 17.13
CA TYR A 265 -21.92 14.33 18.17
C TYR A 265 -23.22 15.07 17.81
N GLN A 266 -24.35 14.77 18.48
CA GLN A 266 -25.24 15.82 19.02
C GLN A 266 -26.39 15.32 19.93
N LYS A 267 -26.50 15.99 21.10
CA LYS A 267 -27.70 16.38 21.87
C LYS A 267 -28.88 15.39 22.08
N LYS A 268 -29.05 15.01 23.35
CA LYS A 268 -30.30 14.49 23.95
C LYS A 268 -31.54 15.36 23.67
N LYS A 269 -32.71 14.72 23.58
CA LYS A 269 -34.03 15.26 24.01
C LYS A 269 -34.86 14.17 24.73
N PHE A 270 -35.94 14.57 25.40
CA PHE A 270 -36.60 13.82 26.50
C PHE A 270 -37.79 12.91 26.08
N TYR A 271 -38.10 11.97 26.98
CA TYR A 271 -39.24 11.04 27.00
C TYR A 271 -40.63 11.70 27.08
N ILE A 272 -41.66 11.02 26.52
CA ILE A 272 -43.03 10.87 27.05
C ILE A 272 -43.51 9.42 26.76
N PRO A 273 -44.21 8.70 27.68
CA PRO A 273 -44.44 7.24 27.56
C PRO A 273 -45.85 6.80 27.09
N ILE A 274 -45.87 5.60 26.44
CA ILE A 274 -46.87 4.50 26.48
C ILE A 274 -48.39 4.84 26.43
N ILE A 275 -49.11 4.35 25.41
CA ILE A 275 -50.30 3.47 25.54
C ILE A 275 -50.74 2.86 24.18
N SER A 276 -50.90 1.52 24.18
CA SER A 276 -51.75 0.60 23.40
C SER A 276 -52.22 0.80 21.95
N MET A 277 -52.33 -0.37 21.29
CA MET A 277 -53.39 -0.81 20.34
C MET A 277 -53.28 -0.56 18.83
N THR A 278 -52.74 -1.57 18.13
CA THR A 278 -53.48 -2.48 17.19
C THR A 278 -54.45 -1.89 16.14
N ILE A 279 -54.35 -0.63 15.73
CA ILE A 279 -55.12 -0.07 14.60
C ILE A 279 -54.21 0.74 13.64
N LEU A 280 -53.31 0.07 12.94
CA LEU A 280 -52.50 0.72 11.89
C LEU A 280 -52.10 -0.18 10.70
N LEU A 281 -52.54 -1.45 10.66
CA LEU A 281 -52.17 -2.41 9.60
C LEU A 281 -52.96 -2.24 8.29
N ILE A 282 -53.80 -1.20 8.17
CA ILE A 282 -54.65 -0.91 6.99
C ILE A 282 -54.37 0.48 6.39
N LEU A 283 -53.53 1.32 7.02
CA LEU A 283 -53.19 2.66 6.50
C LEU A 283 -51.90 2.73 5.65
N GLY A 284 -51.15 1.63 5.54
CA GLY A 284 -49.83 1.60 4.88
C GLY A 284 -49.82 1.82 3.37
N VAL A 285 -50.98 1.73 2.69
CA VAL A 285 -51.05 1.72 1.20
C VAL A 285 -51.30 3.11 0.59
N VAL A 286 -51.62 4.13 1.40
CA VAL A 286 -52.05 5.47 0.90
C VAL A 286 -51.08 6.61 1.26
N ILE A 287 -50.12 6.38 2.16
CA ILE A 287 -49.19 7.44 2.62
C ILE A 287 -47.90 7.51 1.78
N GLY A 288 -47.54 6.44 1.06
CA GLY A 288 -46.30 6.31 0.29
C GLY A 288 -46.14 7.23 -0.93
N THR A 289 -47.09 8.13 -1.21
CA THR A 289 -47.07 9.02 -2.40
C THR A 289 -47.09 10.52 -2.06
N VAL A 290 -47.05 10.92 -0.78
CA VAL A 290 -47.18 12.34 -0.36
C VAL A 290 -46.06 12.79 0.61
N LEU A 291 -45.34 11.86 1.24
CA LEU A 291 -44.16 12.16 2.07
C LEU A 291 -42.95 11.40 1.54
N GLY A 292 -41.96 12.14 1.03
CA GLY A 292 -40.74 11.62 0.41
C GLY A 292 -39.77 11.01 1.40
N ILE A 293 -40.15 9.89 2.02
CA ILE A 293 -39.24 9.05 2.81
C ILE A 293 -38.35 8.30 1.81
N LYS A 294 -37.09 8.73 1.64
CA LYS A 294 -36.07 7.85 1.03
C LYS A 294 -36.01 6.58 1.89
N LEU A 295 -36.24 5.42 1.29
CA LEU A 295 -35.68 4.19 1.86
C LEU A 295 -34.16 4.34 1.81
N ASN A 296 -33.45 3.82 2.82
CA ASN A 296 -32.05 3.50 2.62
C ASN A 296 -32.00 2.43 1.52
N ALA A 297 -31.45 2.79 0.37
CA ALA A 297 -30.97 1.78 -0.56
C ALA A 297 -29.86 0.97 0.12
N HIS A 298 -29.59 -0.23 -0.40
CA HIS A 298 -28.23 -0.75 -0.31
C HIS A 298 -27.28 0.28 -0.94
N LYS A 299 -25.99 0.26 -0.56
CA LYS A 299 -24.93 0.89 -1.38
C LYS A 299 -25.19 0.38 -2.80
N ALA A 300 -25.47 1.27 -3.75
CA ALA A 300 -25.50 0.84 -5.14
C ALA A 300 -24.10 0.33 -5.47
N LYS A 301 -23.98 -0.64 -6.39
CA LYS A 301 -22.75 -0.71 -7.17
C LYS A 301 -22.58 0.68 -7.78
N CYS A 302 -21.45 1.33 -7.58
CA CYS A 302 -21.15 2.50 -8.39
C CYS A 302 -21.00 1.98 -9.82
N ASN A 303 -21.89 2.46 -10.65
CA ASN A 303 -21.65 2.70 -12.05
C ASN A 303 -20.50 3.76 -12.13
N TYR A 304 -19.34 3.57 -12.77
CA TYR A 304 -18.23 4.59 -12.83
C TYR A 304 -17.85 5.05 -14.30
N THR A 305 -17.50 6.31 -14.71
CA THR A 305 -17.13 6.68 -16.15
C THR A 305 -16.05 7.80 -16.43
N LEU A 306 -16.28 8.82 -17.32
CA LEU A 306 -15.47 10.01 -17.76
C LEU A 306 -16.07 10.84 -18.97
N THR A 307 -16.46 12.14 -18.92
CA THR A 307 -17.13 13.00 -20.03
C THR A 307 -16.45 14.26 -20.72
N THR A 308 -16.57 15.58 -20.39
CA THR A 308 -16.14 16.80 -21.25
C THR A 308 -14.76 17.53 -20.99
N GLN A 309 -14.24 18.55 -21.78
CA GLN A 309 -12.74 18.77 -21.88
C GLN A 309 -11.93 19.94 -22.62
N VAL A 310 -10.61 20.15 -22.29
CA VAL A 310 -9.53 21.09 -22.89
C VAL A 310 -7.98 20.69 -22.78
N THR A 311 -6.92 21.59 -22.79
CA THR A 311 -5.62 21.41 -23.56
C THR A 311 -4.16 22.00 -23.17
N TYR A 312 -3.00 21.25 -23.03
CA TYR A 312 -1.58 21.72 -22.62
C TYR A 312 -0.35 21.48 -23.56
N THR A 313 0.80 22.13 -23.26
CA THR A 313 1.89 22.62 -24.17
C THR A 313 3.36 22.26 -23.83
N THR A 314 3.70 20.98 -23.98
CA THR A 314 4.97 20.34 -23.60
C THR A 314 6.18 20.60 -24.55
N GLY A 315 6.89 19.62 -25.14
CA GLY A 315 7.99 19.73 -26.12
C GLY A 315 8.18 18.45 -26.96
N SER A 316 8.87 18.46 -28.13
CA SER A 316 9.03 17.32 -29.10
C SER A 316 9.17 15.85 -28.59
N ARG A 317 8.39 14.87 -29.10
CA ARG A 317 8.23 13.37 -28.84
C ARG A 317 7.92 12.65 -27.41
N PRO A 318 7.68 13.25 -26.20
CA PRO A 318 7.12 12.72 -24.87
C PRO A 318 7.77 11.77 -23.70
N ILE A 319 7.04 11.04 -22.75
CA ILE A 319 7.53 9.92 -21.79
C ILE A 319 7.18 9.67 -20.21
N PHE A 320 5.95 9.50 -19.60
CA PHE A 320 5.47 9.26 -18.15
C PHE A 320 5.22 10.34 -17.06
N VAL A 321 4.27 10.19 -16.09
CA VAL A 321 4.38 10.60 -14.63
C VAL A 321 3.41 9.92 -13.61
N VAL A 322 3.25 10.36 -12.34
CA VAL A 322 3.06 9.51 -11.14
C VAL A 322 2.63 10.23 -9.83
N ALA A 323 2.87 9.63 -8.63
CA ALA A 323 2.42 10.01 -7.29
C ALA A 323 3.35 9.91 -6.01
N ALA A 324 3.71 11.01 -5.31
CA ALA A 324 3.93 11.26 -3.83
C ALA A 324 4.14 12.77 -3.42
N ASP A 325 3.92 13.16 -2.17
CA ASP A 325 3.17 14.38 -1.72
C ASP A 325 3.72 15.85 -1.94
N VAL A 326 3.96 16.30 -3.19
CA VAL A 326 4.90 17.34 -3.77
C VAL A 326 4.99 18.86 -3.51
N ASN A 327 4.26 19.57 -2.65
CA ASN A 327 4.75 20.87 -2.12
C ASN A 327 4.20 21.33 -0.77
N ASP A 328 3.52 20.46 -0.01
CA ASP A 328 3.15 20.63 1.42
C ASP A 328 1.85 21.39 1.74
N ASP A 329 0.74 21.22 0.99
CA ASP A 329 -0.53 21.90 1.35
C ASP A 329 -1.79 21.08 0.92
N ASP A 330 -1.61 19.78 0.68
CA ASP A 330 -2.64 18.83 0.28
C ASP A 330 -3.41 19.20 -1.01
N LYS A 331 -2.87 20.09 -1.87
CA LYS A 331 -3.12 20.08 -3.33
C LYS A 331 -2.13 19.09 -3.86
N PRO A 332 -2.59 17.88 -4.12
CA PRO A 332 -1.80 17.15 -5.04
C PRO A 332 -1.33 17.97 -6.40
N ASP A 333 -0.11 17.95 -6.97
CA ASP A 333 0.26 18.05 -8.36
C ASP A 333 1.44 17.06 -8.76
N ILE A 334 1.75 16.62 -10.01
CA ILE A 334 3.15 16.91 -10.54
C ILE A 334 3.87 15.96 -11.58
N ILE A 335 5.23 16.11 -11.72
CA ILE A 335 6.55 15.43 -12.15
C ILE A 335 7.03 14.66 -13.48
N ALA A 336 7.53 15.19 -14.65
CA ALA A 336 7.65 14.32 -15.89
C ALA A 336 8.54 14.59 -17.15
N ALA A 337 9.34 13.60 -17.63
CA ALA A 337 10.46 13.29 -18.63
C ALA A 337 10.64 13.33 -20.23
N ASN A 338 11.77 13.79 -20.84
CA ASN A 338 11.94 14.19 -22.29
C ASN A 338 13.02 13.83 -23.47
N PHE A 339 13.15 12.66 -24.18
CA PHE A 339 13.98 12.22 -25.43
C PHE A 339 14.76 13.20 -26.41
N ASP A 340 15.12 12.84 -27.67
CA ASP A 340 16.18 13.40 -28.59
C ASP A 340 16.61 14.92 -28.62
N ALA A 341 16.05 15.91 -27.86
CA ALA A 341 16.62 17.26 -27.69
C ALA A 341 16.69 17.96 -26.29
N ASN A 342 16.59 17.25 -25.16
CA ASN A 342 17.43 17.56 -23.98
C ASN A 342 16.97 18.48 -22.81
N ASN A 343 15.73 18.44 -22.27
CA ASN A 343 15.32 19.42 -21.20
C ASN A 343 14.48 18.88 -19.92
N VAL A 344 14.09 19.61 -18.80
CA VAL A 344 13.22 19.25 -17.56
C VAL A 344 12.69 20.43 -16.72
N GLU A 345 11.47 20.29 -16.13
CA GLU A 345 10.44 21.31 -15.99
C GLU A 345 9.32 21.06 -14.91
N VAL A 346 9.15 21.90 -13.87
CA VAL A 346 8.31 21.66 -12.64
C VAL A 346 6.86 22.23 -12.55
N LEU A 347 5.73 21.61 -12.97
CA LEU A 347 4.33 22.20 -12.97
C LEU A 347 3.73 22.61 -11.56
N LEU A 348 2.53 23.29 -11.42
CA LEU A 348 1.90 23.50 -10.07
C LEU A 348 0.40 23.99 -9.87
N ASN A 349 -0.62 23.30 -9.32
CA ASN A 349 -2.06 23.64 -8.98
C ASN A 349 -2.66 25.07 -8.72
N THR A 350 -3.99 25.12 -8.45
CA THR A 350 -4.76 26.01 -7.53
C THR A 350 -6.09 25.44 -6.99
N GLY A 351 -6.83 24.48 -7.60
CA GLY A 351 -7.70 23.57 -6.79
C GLY A 351 -9.05 22.90 -7.15
N ASP A 352 -9.26 22.24 -8.31
CA ASP A 352 -10.22 21.12 -8.61
C ASP A 352 -10.14 20.67 -10.11
N GLY A 353 -9.09 21.15 -10.80
CA GLY A 353 -8.53 20.72 -12.10
C GLY A 353 -8.44 21.80 -13.19
N ARG A 354 -7.41 22.70 -13.26
CA ARG A 354 -7.15 23.59 -14.46
C ARG A 354 -5.73 24.18 -14.95
N PHE A 355 -4.55 23.53 -14.92
CA PHE A 355 -3.16 23.78 -15.50
C PHE A 355 -2.48 25.04 -16.22
N SER A 356 -1.72 25.98 -15.61
CA SER A 356 -0.81 27.05 -16.22
C SER A 356 0.65 26.67 -16.69
N ALA A 357 1.79 27.39 -16.41
CA ALA A 357 3.02 27.48 -17.29
C ALA A 357 4.54 27.45 -16.83
N GLN A 358 5.46 26.78 -17.62
CA GLN A 358 6.94 26.32 -17.47
C GLN A 358 8.09 27.38 -17.02
N LYS A 359 9.44 27.08 -16.97
CA LYS A 359 10.65 27.86 -16.40
C LYS A 359 12.16 27.53 -16.85
N THR A 360 13.15 26.87 -16.13
CA THR A 360 14.46 26.23 -16.66
C THR A 360 15.50 25.37 -15.80
N TYR A 361 15.55 23.99 -15.85
CA TYR A 361 16.45 23.05 -15.04
C TYR A 361 17.35 21.94 -15.74
N SER A 362 18.71 21.84 -15.57
CA SER A 362 19.85 21.24 -16.42
C SER A 362 20.61 19.81 -16.24
N THR A 363 20.15 18.62 -16.71
CA THR A 363 20.95 17.31 -16.82
C THR A 363 22.01 17.00 -17.93
N GLY A 364 21.86 16.02 -18.84
CA GLY A 364 22.84 15.50 -19.84
C GLY A 364 22.29 14.68 -21.02
N LEU A 365 22.78 14.92 -22.25
CA LEU A 365 22.05 14.61 -23.50
C LEU A 365 21.53 13.18 -23.51
N ASN A 366 20.30 12.97 -24.00
CA ASN A 366 19.42 11.85 -24.39
C ASN A 366 18.59 10.91 -23.45
N PRO A 367 18.27 11.18 -22.16
CA PRO A 367 17.65 10.27 -21.17
C PRO A 367 16.50 9.37 -21.54
N ILE A 368 16.06 8.68 -20.50
CA ILE A 368 14.93 7.84 -20.69
C ILE A 368 14.06 7.69 -19.40
N SER A 369 14.29 8.33 -18.24
CA SER A 369 13.51 8.05 -16.99
C SER A 369 13.31 9.16 -15.89
N LEU A 370 12.76 8.94 -14.65
CA LEU A 370 12.91 9.70 -13.33
C LEU A 370 12.38 8.98 -12.02
N ALA A 371 12.84 9.20 -10.75
CA ALA A 371 12.12 8.86 -9.46
C ALA A 371 12.80 9.28 -8.09
N ILE A 372 12.51 8.57 -6.95
CA ILE A 372 11.88 8.98 -5.65
C ILE A 372 12.43 8.64 -4.27
N ALA A 373 13.65 9.04 -3.95
CA ALA A 373 14.15 8.96 -2.59
C ALA A 373 13.68 10.04 -1.61
N ASP A 374 13.53 9.78 -0.30
CA ASP A 374 13.73 10.83 0.73
C ASP A 374 15.23 10.99 1.02
N VAL A 375 15.97 11.33 -0.02
CA VAL A 375 17.37 11.77 -0.12
C VAL A 375 18.04 12.61 1.03
N ASP A 376 17.38 12.88 2.17
CA ASP A 376 17.89 13.69 3.27
C ASP A 376 17.34 13.42 4.71
N GLY A 377 16.53 14.31 5.32
CA GLY A 377 16.51 14.68 6.77
C GLY A 377 15.30 14.25 7.68
N ASP A 378 14.24 15.06 7.83
CA ASP A 378 12.89 14.83 8.47
C ASP A 378 11.61 15.33 7.62
N THR A 379 11.32 14.79 6.40
CA THR A 379 10.41 15.21 5.24
C THR A 379 10.37 16.70 4.73
N LYS A 380 10.71 17.06 3.44
CA LYS A 380 10.77 18.21 2.38
C LYS A 380 11.60 17.70 1.18
N PRO A 381 12.00 18.32 0.00
CA PRO A 381 12.83 17.53 -0.97
C PRO A 381 14.01 18.09 -1.81
N ASP A 382 14.78 17.12 -2.35
CA ASP A 382 15.59 17.06 -3.57
C ASP A 382 15.10 15.89 -4.48
N ILE A 383 15.91 15.30 -5.37
CA ILE A 383 15.44 14.64 -6.63
C ILE A 383 16.34 13.49 -7.12
N ILE A 384 15.96 12.63 -8.10
CA ILE A 384 16.78 11.47 -8.50
C ILE A 384 16.52 10.57 -9.78
N VAL A 385 17.57 10.11 -10.51
CA VAL A 385 17.57 10.27 -11.99
C VAL A 385 18.47 9.39 -12.94
N ALA A 386 18.62 8.06 -12.91
CA ALA A 386 19.63 7.30 -13.76
C ALA A 386 19.71 7.41 -15.33
N ASN A 387 20.89 7.32 -15.99
CA ASN A 387 21.11 7.81 -17.40
C ASN A 387 21.68 6.93 -18.56
N MET A 388 21.50 7.34 -19.88
CA MET A 388 21.58 6.74 -21.30
C MET A 388 22.80 6.55 -22.36
N GLY A 389 24.06 7.07 -22.40
CA GLY A 389 25.13 6.94 -23.47
C GLY A 389 26.62 7.10 -23.16
N ALA A 390 27.08 8.18 -22.49
CA ALA A 390 28.52 8.45 -22.22
C ALA A 390 29.00 8.23 -20.76
N ASN A 391 28.38 7.24 -20.17
CA ASN A 391 28.60 6.49 -18.97
C ASN A 391 28.68 7.23 -17.61
N SER A 392 27.55 7.58 -16.97
CA SER A 392 27.42 8.69 -15.99
C SER A 392 26.07 8.74 -15.02
N ILE A 393 25.96 9.04 -13.66
CA ILE A 393 24.87 8.94 -12.51
C ILE A 393 25.05 10.00 -11.34
N GLY A 394 24.08 10.82 -10.78
CA GLY A 394 24.26 12.01 -9.81
C GLY A 394 23.25 13.14 -9.32
N VAL A 395 23.55 13.87 -8.19
CA VAL A 395 22.56 14.62 -7.30
C VAL A 395 23.14 15.79 -6.39
N LEU A 396 22.39 16.69 -5.66
CA LEU A 396 22.70 18.17 -5.41
C LEU A 396 22.97 18.91 -4.03
N ILE A 397 22.21 18.78 -2.92
CA ILE A 397 22.18 19.61 -1.65
C ILE A 397 21.24 20.85 -1.59
N ASN A 398 20.15 20.75 -0.82
CA ASN A 398 19.18 21.82 -0.55
C ASN A 398 19.41 22.57 0.79
N VAL A 399 18.80 23.77 0.93
CA VAL A 399 18.90 24.66 2.13
C VAL A 399 17.64 25.53 2.37
N GLY A 400 16.46 25.14 1.88
CA GLY A 400 15.19 25.88 2.02
C GLY A 400 15.01 27.10 1.08
N ASN A 401 13.85 27.20 0.41
CA ASN A 401 13.39 28.26 -0.52
C ASN A 401 14.44 28.81 -1.57
N GLY A 402 14.16 29.92 -2.26
CA GLY A 402 15.16 30.69 -3.03
C GLY A 402 15.67 30.17 -4.38
N THR A 403 16.24 28.97 -4.45
CA THR A 403 16.88 28.40 -5.67
C THR A 403 17.08 26.89 -5.57
N PHE A 404 16.90 26.15 -6.68
CA PHE A 404 17.26 24.71 -6.77
C PHE A 404 18.53 24.51 -7.63
N ALA A 405 19.28 23.38 -7.47
CA ALA A 405 20.76 23.42 -7.61
C ALA A 405 21.53 22.28 -8.37
N THR A 406 22.89 22.27 -8.35
CA THR A 406 23.77 21.95 -9.53
C THR A 406 25.17 21.23 -9.28
N GLN A 407 25.65 20.33 -10.19
CA GLN A 407 26.92 19.54 -10.52
C GLN A 407 28.01 18.90 -9.54
N THR A 408 28.40 17.59 -9.73
CA THR A 408 29.73 16.87 -9.51
C THR A 408 29.82 15.46 -10.25
N THR A 409 30.42 14.25 -9.88
CA THR A 409 30.56 12.94 -10.71
C THR A 409 30.77 11.50 -9.98
N TYR A 410 30.37 10.26 -10.49
CA TYR A 410 30.15 8.86 -9.81
C TYR A 410 30.10 7.37 -10.51
N ALA A 411 30.87 7.00 -11.56
CA ALA A 411 30.97 5.74 -12.42
C ALA A 411 30.29 4.29 -12.28
N THR A 412 30.05 3.67 -13.47
CA THR A 412 29.97 2.21 -13.97
C THR A 412 30.67 1.97 -15.52
N SER A 413 30.76 0.26 -17.15
CA SER A 413 31.27 -0.16 -18.52
C SER A 413 30.38 0.15 -19.75
N ALA A 414 29.07 -0.17 -19.74
CA ALA A 414 28.16 0.11 -20.86
C ALA A 414 26.65 0.12 -20.49
N LYS A 415 25.83 0.59 -21.43
CA LYS A 415 24.41 1.00 -21.36
C LYS A 415 23.54 0.53 -20.14
N PRO A 416 23.08 1.42 -19.25
CA PRO A 416 21.80 1.44 -18.49
C PRO A 416 20.32 1.54 -19.09
N ARG A 417 19.12 1.55 -18.36
CA ARG A 417 17.69 0.92 -18.53
C ARG A 417 16.35 1.19 -17.56
N SER A 418 16.20 1.27 -16.19
CA SER A 418 14.94 1.47 -15.31
C SER A 418 14.89 1.21 -13.70
N VAL A 419 14.26 1.95 -12.73
CA VAL A 419 14.49 2.03 -11.20
C VAL A 419 13.40 1.78 -10.15
N THR A 420 13.63 1.53 -8.84
CA THR A 420 12.67 1.94 -7.77
C THR A 420 13.09 3.02 -6.78
N VAL A 421 13.04 2.75 -5.48
CA VAL A 421 13.10 3.61 -4.34
C VAL A 421 12.88 2.74 -3.15
N VAL A 422 13.92 2.46 -2.35
CA VAL A 422 13.91 1.44 -1.27
C VAL A 422 15.32 1.38 -0.53
N ASP A 423 15.57 0.93 0.73
CA ASP A 423 16.85 0.77 1.55
C ASP A 423 17.18 -0.66 1.96
N VAL A 424 18.36 -1.24 1.90
CA VAL A 424 18.48 -2.63 2.36
C VAL A 424 18.95 -2.74 3.83
N ASN A 425 19.57 -1.71 4.41
CA ASN A 425 20.60 -1.65 5.48
C ASN A 425 20.15 -2.01 6.90
N ASN A 426 18.84 -2.01 7.17
CA ASN A 426 18.23 -1.81 8.50
C ASN A 426 19.03 -0.84 9.40
N ASP A 427 19.59 0.24 8.81
CA ASP A 427 20.49 1.20 9.48
C ASP A 427 19.94 2.63 9.52
N THR A 428 18.70 2.82 9.07
CA THR A 428 18.02 4.13 9.00
C THR A 428 18.76 5.15 8.12
N LYS A 429 19.21 4.74 6.91
CA LYS A 429 19.36 5.60 5.71
C LYS A 429 19.29 4.77 4.40
N LEU A 430 18.51 5.22 3.40
CA LEU A 430 17.90 4.54 2.21
C LEU A 430 18.78 4.06 0.98
N ASP A 431 18.31 3.31 -0.07
CA ASP A 431 19.07 2.66 -1.25
C ASP A 431 18.86 3.02 -2.81
N ILE A 432 19.69 3.73 -3.65
CA ILE A 432 19.52 3.85 -5.18
C ILE A 432 20.08 2.62 -5.98
N ILE A 433 19.53 1.40 -6.10
CA ILE A 433 19.99 0.34 -7.09
C ILE A 433 20.31 0.98 -8.49
N VAL A 434 21.23 0.50 -9.34
CA VAL A 434 21.66 1.14 -10.64
C VAL A 434 22.38 0.21 -11.61
N ALA A 435 21.71 -0.24 -12.67
CA ALA A 435 22.04 -1.37 -13.56
C ALA A 435 22.88 -1.17 -14.87
N ASN A 436 22.87 -2.14 -15.85
CA ASN A 436 23.39 -2.13 -17.28
C ASN A 436 22.68 -3.14 -18.37
N TYR A 437 22.88 -3.29 -19.77
CA TYR A 437 22.54 -4.41 -20.89
C TYR A 437 23.59 -5.29 -21.74
N GLY A 438 24.88 -5.42 -21.50
CA GLY A 438 25.81 -6.20 -22.35
C GLY A 438 27.10 -6.58 -21.63
N ALA A 439 26.98 -7.09 -20.40
CA ALA A 439 28.06 -7.60 -19.54
C ALA A 439 27.62 -8.40 -18.28
N ASN A 440 26.40 -8.20 -17.76
CA ASN A 440 25.61 -9.13 -16.93
C ASN A 440 25.99 -8.87 -15.47
N ASN A 441 25.24 -8.00 -14.76
CA ASN A 441 25.58 -7.12 -13.60
C ASN A 441 24.28 -7.01 -12.52
N ILE A 442 24.06 -6.51 -11.25
CA ILE A 442 22.73 -6.60 -10.38
C ILE A 442 22.54 -5.58 -9.14
N GLY A 443 23.49 -4.73 -8.71
CA GLY A 443 23.94 -4.64 -7.26
C GLY A 443 23.59 -3.56 -6.19
N VAL A 444 24.54 -3.18 -5.27
CA VAL A 444 24.33 -2.37 -4.00
C VAL A 444 25.43 -1.41 -3.34
N TYR A 445 25.77 -0.18 -3.82
CA TYR A 445 26.86 0.78 -3.34
C TYR A 445 26.68 1.47 -1.95
N LEU A 446 27.20 0.92 -0.84
CA LEU A 446 26.77 1.24 0.55
C LEU A 446 26.87 2.70 1.12
N ASN A 447 25.99 3.02 2.09
CA ASN A 447 25.50 4.35 2.54
C ASN A 447 26.25 5.02 3.72
N ILE A 448 26.41 6.35 3.74
CA ILE A 448 27.31 7.06 4.71
C ILE A 448 26.97 8.54 5.21
N GLY A 449 25.72 8.94 5.59
CA GLY A 449 25.25 10.26 6.21
C GLY A 449 25.56 11.68 5.57
N ASP A 450 24.57 12.47 5.09
CA ASP A 450 24.63 13.64 4.15
C ASP A 450 24.74 13.39 2.60
N GLY A 451 23.72 12.80 1.96
CA GLY A 451 23.63 12.40 0.52
C GLY A 451 24.82 11.85 -0.34
N MET A 452 25.56 10.75 -0.09
CA MET A 452 26.65 10.15 -0.96
C MET A 452 27.15 8.72 -0.53
N PHE A 453 27.58 7.78 -1.38
CA PHE A 453 27.69 6.31 -1.04
C PHE A 453 28.82 5.59 -1.82
N ALA A 454 28.89 4.24 -1.90
CA ALA A 454 30.19 3.51 -2.00
C ALA A 454 30.41 2.37 -3.06
N VAL A 455 31.42 2.55 -3.93
CA VAL A 455 32.11 1.72 -5.00
C VAL A 455 31.85 0.17 -5.23
N PRO A 456 31.97 -0.45 -6.46
CA PRO A 456 31.33 -1.73 -6.90
C PRO A 456 31.57 -3.22 -6.40
N THR A 457 30.51 -4.07 -6.28
CA THR A 457 30.45 -5.59 -6.12
C THR A 457 29.50 -6.28 -7.14
N ASN A 458 29.63 -7.57 -7.54
CA ASN A 458 29.16 -8.15 -8.85
C ASN A 458 28.50 -9.66 -8.87
N TYR A 459 27.16 -9.97 -8.70
CA TYR A 459 26.36 -11.27 -8.53
C TYR A 459 25.04 -11.59 -9.42
N TRP A 460 24.86 -12.76 -10.09
CA TRP A 460 24.11 -13.01 -11.39
C TRP A 460 22.53 -13.07 -11.57
N SER A 461 22.08 -12.78 -12.80
CA SER A 461 20.85 -13.07 -13.57
C SER A 461 21.28 -13.12 -15.06
N SER A 462 20.44 -13.46 -16.06
CA SER A 462 20.88 -14.02 -17.36
C SER A 462 21.91 -13.21 -18.19
N SER A 463 21.47 -12.26 -19.03
CA SER A 463 22.27 -11.22 -19.68
C SER A 463 21.56 -9.84 -19.87
N GLY A 464 21.33 -8.98 -18.80
CA GLY A 464 20.79 -7.63 -18.22
C GLY A 464 19.81 -6.42 -18.66
N PRO A 465 19.14 -5.68 -17.71
CA PRO A 465 17.67 -5.77 -17.34
C PRO A 465 16.38 -5.27 -18.07
N ILE A 466 15.41 -4.70 -17.31
CA ILE A 466 13.92 -4.45 -17.29
C ILE A 466 13.49 -3.29 -16.39
N CYS A 467 13.07 -3.58 -15.15
CA CYS A 467 12.00 -2.80 -14.53
C CYS A 467 11.46 -3.25 -13.18
N VAL A 468 11.19 -2.42 -12.16
CA VAL A 468 11.50 -2.75 -10.75
C VAL A 468 10.43 -2.50 -9.62
N GLN A 469 10.66 -1.82 -8.49
CA GLN A 469 9.78 -1.50 -7.31
C GLN A 469 9.54 -2.58 -6.30
N ALA A 470 9.80 -2.25 -5.05
CA ALA A 470 10.33 -3.21 -4.17
C ALA A 470 9.32 -3.81 -3.15
N ALA A 471 9.44 -5.09 -2.82
CA ALA A 471 8.37 -6.02 -2.60
C ALA A 471 8.56 -7.25 -1.68
N ASP A 472 9.24 -7.18 -0.56
CA ASP A 472 9.06 -7.98 0.67
C ASP A 472 8.82 -9.54 0.47
N VAL A 473 9.69 -10.20 -0.32
CA VAL A 473 9.56 -11.59 -0.83
C VAL A 473 10.16 -12.77 0.01
N ASN A 474 10.14 -12.74 1.37
CA ASN A 474 10.70 -13.66 2.44
C ASN A 474 9.88 -14.34 3.60
N GLY A 475 8.97 -13.66 4.29
CA GLY A 475 8.43 -14.10 5.60
C GLY A 475 9.20 -13.69 6.89
N ASP A 476 10.40 -13.12 6.81
CA ASP A 476 11.38 -12.94 7.91
C ASP A 476 11.73 -11.50 8.41
N ASN A 477 11.12 -10.43 7.87
CA ASN A 477 11.33 -8.99 8.17
C ASN A 477 12.60 -8.35 7.53
N MET A 478 12.97 -8.77 6.30
CA MET A 478 14.11 -8.36 5.45
C MET A 478 13.68 -8.20 3.95
N PRO A 479 14.57 -7.86 2.97
CA PRO A 479 14.02 -7.38 1.70
C PRO A 479 14.89 -7.39 0.40
N ASP A 480 14.34 -7.77 -0.74
CA ASP A 480 15.06 -8.39 -1.88
C ASP A 480 15.25 -7.60 -3.23
N ILE A 481 15.52 -8.33 -4.31
CA ILE A 481 15.40 -7.89 -5.72
C ILE A 481 14.41 -8.80 -6.53
N ILE A 482 14.19 -8.59 -7.85
CA ILE A 482 13.28 -9.15 -8.92
C ILE A 482 13.90 -9.80 -10.22
N VAL A 483 13.48 -9.42 -11.47
CA VAL A 483 14.17 -9.51 -12.84
C VAL A 483 13.32 -10.12 -14.04
N VAL A 484 13.59 -10.06 -15.38
CA VAL A 484 12.78 -10.69 -16.55
C VAL A 484 13.38 -10.91 -18.02
N ASN A 485 14.65 -11.26 -18.33
CA ASN A 485 15.27 -12.20 -19.32
C ASN A 485 15.74 -12.08 -20.86
N TYR A 486 17.05 -12.28 -21.14
CA TYR A 486 17.75 -12.88 -22.33
C TYR A 486 19.01 -13.65 -21.88
N ASP A 487 19.58 -14.50 -22.76
CA ASP A 487 20.58 -15.57 -22.56
C ASP A 487 20.15 -16.72 -21.62
N SER A 488 18.85 -16.96 -21.38
CA SER A 488 18.41 -18.21 -20.73
C SER A 488 16.97 -18.72 -20.99
N ASN A 489 16.02 -17.94 -21.54
CA ASN A 489 14.63 -18.41 -21.83
C ASN A 489 13.68 -18.71 -20.62
N GLN A 490 13.75 -18.08 -19.43
CA GLN A 490 13.02 -18.42 -18.14
C GLN A 490 12.76 -17.40 -16.84
N LEU A 491 11.66 -17.30 -15.97
CA LEU A 491 11.24 -16.64 -14.58
C LEU A 491 11.67 -16.87 -13.05
N GLY A 492 11.97 -15.87 -12.16
CA GLY A 492 13.34 -15.81 -11.58
C GLY A 492 13.91 -15.61 -10.13
N ILE A 493 13.36 -16.01 -8.97
CA ILE A 493 13.64 -15.81 -7.46
C ILE A 493 15.06 -16.10 -6.87
N LEU A 494 15.29 -16.46 -5.57
CA LEU A 494 16.67 -16.51 -4.97
C LEU A 494 17.02 -17.32 -3.65
N ILE A 495 16.25 -18.33 -3.19
CA ILE A 495 16.18 -18.94 -1.81
C ILE A 495 17.40 -18.90 -0.89
N ASN A 496 17.13 -18.63 0.40
CA ASN A 496 18.04 -17.85 1.24
C ASN A 496 18.59 -18.50 2.54
N ALA A 497 19.08 -17.64 3.45
CA ALA A 497 19.89 -17.86 4.66
C ALA A 497 21.40 -18.10 4.38
N GLY A 498 22.25 -17.19 4.89
CA GLY A 498 23.67 -17.05 4.48
C GLY A 498 24.70 -16.89 5.60
N ASP A 499 25.75 -16.12 5.29
CA ASP A 499 26.94 -15.84 6.14
C ASP A 499 27.34 -14.34 5.99
N GLY A 500 26.34 -13.48 5.71
CA GLY A 500 26.45 -12.08 5.26
C GLY A 500 26.57 -11.94 3.73
N THR A 501 26.03 -10.86 3.13
CA THR A 501 25.82 -10.75 1.68
C THR A 501 24.81 -11.78 1.17
N PHE A 502 25.19 -12.76 0.32
CA PHE A 502 24.25 -13.26 -0.70
C PHE A 502 24.59 -14.60 -1.40
N LEU A 503 23.56 -15.20 -2.03
CA LEU A 503 23.42 -16.61 -2.45
C LEU A 503 23.10 -16.80 -3.97
N ALA A 504 22.21 -17.75 -4.39
CA ALA A 504 21.92 -18.05 -5.81
C ALA A 504 20.51 -18.63 -6.28
N SER A 505 20.51 -19.44 -7.37
CA SER A 505 19.89 -19.11 -8.69
C SER A 505 19.09 -20.25 -9.36
N GLN A 506 17.87 -20.53 -8.91
CA GLN A 506 17.08 -21.76 -9.13
C GLN A 506 16.04 -21.78 -10.33
N THR A 507 16.32 -22.32 -11.52
CA THR A 507 15.55 -22.09 -12.79
C THR A 507 14.53 -23.19 -13.27
N ASN A 508 13.60 -22.96 -14.24
CA ASN A 508 12.17 -23.44 -14.29
C ASN A 508 11.36 -23.29 -15.70
N ILE A 509 9.99 -23.14 -15.79
CA ILE A 509 8.99 -23.00 -16.99
C ILE A 509 7.92 -21.75 -17.16
N THR A 510 8.07 -20.69 -18.04
CA THR A 510 7.52 -19.24 -18.08
C THR A 510 8.03 -18.32 -19.29
N ASN A 511 7.57 -17.08 -19.59
CA ASN A 511 7.35 -16.56 -20.99
C ASN A 511 8.32 -15.54 -21.73
N ALA A 512 8.04 -15.21 -23.02
CA ALA A 512 8.95 -15.23 -24.19
C ALA A 512 9.50 -13.99 -25.01
N ASN A 513 10.13 -12.94 -24.44
CA ASN A 513 10.92 -11.78 -24.97
C ASN A 513 10.73 -10.45 -24.19
N PRO A 514 11.17 -10.40 -22.94
CA PRO A 514 10.27 -10.27 -21.83
C PRO A 514 10.56 -9.10 -20.92
N ILE A 515 9.54 -8.41 -20.55
CA ILE A 515 9.67 -6.99 -20.37
C ILE A 515 8.76 -6.43 -19.26
N SER A 516 8.29 -7.27 -18.29
CA SER A 516 7.39 -6.84 -17.18
C SER A 516 6.58 -7.79 -16.24
N MET A 517 6.00 -7.21 -15.14
CA MET A 517 5.31 -7.72 -13.88
C MET A 517 5.31 -6.92 -12.45
N ALA A 518 4.37 -6.10 -11.80
CA ALA A 518 4.52 -5.28 -10.48
C ALA A 518 3.63 -5.50 -9.17
N VAL A 519 3.69 -4.71 -8.07
CA VAL A 519 3.00 -5.10 -6.80
C VAL A 519 2.06 -4.12 -6.01
N ILE A 520 1.10 -4.72 -5.24
CA ILE A 520 -0.05 -4.30 -4.34
C ILE A 520 -1.29 -5.30 -4.24
N ASP A 521 -1.98 -5.46 -3.09
CA ASP A 521 -2.59 -6.73 -2.61
C ASP A 521 -3.78 -7.43 -3.31
N VAL A 522 -3.69 -8.77 -3.50
CA VAL A 522 -4.60 -9.56 -4.33
C VAL A 522 -5.46 -10.71 -3.76
N ASN A 523 -5.67 -11.06 -2.47
CA ASN A 523 -6.54 -12.27 -2.23
C ASN A 523 -7.37 -12.58 -0.92
N GLY A 524 -7.03 -12.23 0.34
CA GLY A 524 -7.67 -12.64 1.64
C GLY A 524 -6.90 -13.05 2.95
N ASP A 525 -5.55 -12.94 3.10
CA ASP A 525 -4.69 -13.41 4.23
C ASP A 525 -3.30 -12.72 4.51
N ASN A 526 -2.68 -11.96 3.58
CA ASN A 526 -1.58 -10.94 3.67
C ASN A 526 -0.09 -11.40 3.61
N MET A 527 0.53 -11.32 2.40
CA MET A 527 1.97 -11.36 2.04
C MET A 527 2.15 -10.62 0.70
N ALA A 528 2.62 -11.27 -0.39
CA ALA A 528 2.53 -10.93 -1.81
C ALA A 528 2.83 -12.07 -2.83
N ASP A 529 2.65 -11.83 -4.14
CA ASP A 529 2.82 -12.75 -5.29
C ASP A 529 3.39 -12.11 -6.59
N ILE A 530 3.54 -12.91 -7.67
CA ILE A 530 4.05 -12.48 -9.00
C ILE A 530 3.25 -13.09 -10.14
N ILE A 531 3.12 -12.30 -11.20
CA ILE A 531 2.40 -12.46 -12.45
C ILE A 531 3.34 -12.05 -13.61
N VAL A 532 3.20 -12.45 -14.88
CA VAL A 532 4.25 -12.26 -15.93
C VAL A 532 3.80 -11.84 -17.35
N ALA A 533 4.43 -10.82 -17.94
CA ALA A 533 3.82 -9.87 -18.90
C ALA A 533 3.88 -10.05 -20.46
N ASN A 534 4.18 -11.23 -20.97
CA ASN A 534 4.19 -11.76 -22.38
C ASN A 534 4.18 -10.97 -23.78
N TYR A 535 4.43 -9.64 -23.99
CA TYR A 535 4.80 -8.79 -25.21
C TYR A 535 5.03 -9.40 -26.61
N GLY A 536 4.86 -10.67 -26.96
CA GLY A 536 5.09 -11.08 -28.36
C GLY A 536 5.21 -12.54 -28.62
N ALA A 537 4.39 -13.26 -27.88
CA ALA A 537 3.30 -13.88 -28.58
C ALA A 537 2.02 -13.78 -27.74
N ASN A 538 1.88 -12.79 -26.86
CA ASN A 538 0.62 -12.49 -26.21
C ASN A 538 0.08 -13.48 -25.15
N ASN A 539 -0.38 -12.98 -24.00
CA ASN A 539 -0.78 -13.63 -22.72
C ASN A 539 -1.06 -12.49 -21.68
N VAL A 540 -1.45 -12.69 -20.44
CA VAL A 540 -1.06 -11.90 -19.24
C VAL A 540 -0.44 -12.96 -18.33
N GLN A 541 -0.66 -13.18 -17.02
CA GLN A 541 -0.40 -14.48 -16.32
C GLN A 541 -0.24 -14.27 -14.80
N ILE A 542 -1.04 -14.86 -13.86
CA ILE A 542 -1.46 -14.49 -12.45
C ILE A 542 -1.22 -15.51 -11.24
N PHE A 543 -0.46 -15.35 -10.12
CA PHE A 543 -0.05 -16.47 -9.19
C PHE A 543 -0.01 -16.34 -7.59
N LEU A 544 -1.11 -16.48 -6.81
CA LEU A 544 -1.28 -16.89 -5.33
C LEU A 544 -0.11 -17.45 -4.41
N ASN A 545 0.19 -16.98 -3.20
CA ASN A 545 1.26 -17.55 -2.33
C ASN A 545 0.82 -18.05 -0.91
N ASN A 546 1.79 -18.24 0.00
CA ASN A 546 1.82 -18.58 1.45
C ASN A 546 3.22 -18.30 2.10
N GLY A 547 4.27 -17.88 1.36
CA GLY A 547 5.59 -17.38 1.83
C GLY A 547 6.76 -18.34 2.21
N ASN A 548 7.73 -18.70 1.30
CA ASN A 548 9.18 -19.11 1.57
C ASN A 548 10.09 -19.62 0.34
N GLY A 549 10.09 -20.89 -0.16
CA GLY A 549 10.72 -21.42 -1.43
C GLY A 549 10.04 -22.59 -2.27
N THR A 550 9.39 -22.41 -3.47
CA THR A 550 8.25 -23.24 -4.08
C THR A 550 7.56 -22.79 -5.46
N PHE A 551 6.49 -21.96 -5.44
CA PHE A 551 5.46 -21.34 -6.37
C PHE A 551 4.80 -22.05 -7.65
N THR A 552 3.59 -21.66 -8.22
CA THR A 552 2.68 -22.51 -9.16
C THR A 552 1.33 -22.06 -9.93
N THR A 553 1.25 -21.83 -11.28
CA THR A 553 0.28 -22.33 -12.39
C THR A 553 -1.30 -22.25 -12.51
N LYS A 554 -1.90 -21.52 -13.52
CA LYS A 554 -3.35 -21.41 -14.08
C LYS A 554 -3.45 -20.53 -15.39
N TYR A 555 -4.47 -19.71 -15.74
CA TYR A 555 -5.10 -19.47 -17.10
C TYR A 555 -4.39 -18.66 -18.29
N SER A 556 -5.06 -18.26 -19.42
CA SER A 556 -4.46 -17.79 -20.75
C SER A 556 -5.43 -17.23 -21.88
N TYR A 557 -5.93 -15.98 -21.77
CA TYR A 557 -6.95 -15.29 -22.61
C TYR A 557 -6.52 -14.45 -23.81
N LEU A 558 -7.39 -13.70 -24.54
CA LEU A 558 -6.98 -12.86 -25.71
C LEU A 558 -6.94 -11.34 -25.33
N THR A 559 -6.06 -10.48 -25.92
CA THR A 559 -5.83 -8.99 -25.89
C THR A 559 -5.80 -8.42 -27.33
N GLY A 560 -4.63 -7.98 -27.86
CA GLY A 560 -4.31 -7.35 -29.16
C GLY A 560 -2.77 -7.35 -29.56
N SER A 561 -2.27 -6.97 -30.78
CA SER A 561 -0.83 -6.97 -31.26
C SER A 561 0.33 -6.29 -30.43
N PHE A 562 1.12 -5.23 -30.84
CA PHE A 562 2.47 -4.62 -30.41
C PHE A 562 2.72 -3.61 -29.18
N PRO A 563 2.71 -4.08 -27.90
CA PRO A 563 2.88 -3.56 -26.51
C PRO A 563 4.11 -2.88 -25.84
N TYR A 564 4.00 -2.63 -24.48
CA TYR A 564 4.83 -1.70 -23.65
C TYR A 564 4.64 -1.36 -22.12
N SER A 565 3.53 -1.33 -21.36
CA SER A 565 3.56 -0.54 -20.07
C SER A 565 2.57 -0.90 -18.93
N VAL A 566 2.76 -0.39 -17.66
CA VAL A 566 2.00 -0.70 -16.39
C VAL A 566 2.39 0.01 -14.95
N VAL A 567 1.52 0.16 -13.85
CA VAL A 567 1.58 0.45 -12.29
C VAL A 567 0.38 0.09 -11.26
N ALA A 568 -0.52 1.00 -10.72
CA ALA A 568 -1.38 0.86 -9.48
C ALA A 568 -2.88 1.45 -9.36
N ALA A 569 -3.91 1.25 -10.25
CA ALA A 569 -5.37 1.62 -10.23
C ALA A 569 -6.34 0.78 -11.15
N ASP A 570 -7.58 0.34 -10.89
CA ASP A 570 -8.46 0.71 -9.78
C ASP A 570 -9.94 0.21 -9.76
N ILE A 571 -10.60 0.17 -10.92
CA ILE A 571 -12.05 0.34 -11.21
C ILE A 571 -13.23 0.10 -10.23
N ASN A 572 -13.18 -0.58 -9.07
CA ASN A 572 -14.43 -0.96 -8.38
C ASN A 572 -14.66 -0.79 -6.84
N ASN A 573 -13.80 -0.10 -6.04
CA ASN A 573 -13.83 0.10 -4.54
C ASN A 573 -14.41 -1.05 -3.75
N ASP A 574 -14.10 -2.24 -4.23
CA ASP A 574 -14.88 -3.39 -3.89
C ASP A 574 -14.28 -4.22 -2.74
N LYS A 575 -12.98 -4.15 -2.47
CA LYS A 575 -12.43 -3.03 -1.68
C LYS A 575 -10.91 -3.09 -1.64
N LYS A 576 -10.35 -2.77 -2.81
CA LYS A 576 -9.24 -3.45 -3.52
C LYS A 576 -9.31 -2.95 -5.02
N VAL A 577 -8.32 -2.80 -5.94
CA VAL A 577 -6.82 -2.91 -6.13
C VAL A 577 -6.28 -3.65 -7.44
N ASP A 578 -6.72 -3.41 -8.72
CA ASP A 578 -6.39 -4.31 -9.92
C ASP A 578 -5.61 -3.86 -11.23
N ILE A 579 -6.19 -3.41 -12.36
CA ILE A 579 -5.50 -3.35 -13.71
C ILE A 579 -5.79 -2.06 -14.55
N ILE A 580 -5.10 -1.77 -15.68
CA ILE A 580 -5.45 -0.67 -16.63
C ILE A 580 -5.37 -1.04 -18.16
N ILE A 581 -5.11 -2.29 -18.61
CA ILE A 581 -4.44 -2.76 -19.88
C ILE A 581 -4.10 -1.84 -21.10
N ILE A 582 -4.84 -0.85 -21.61
CA ILE A 582 -4.60 0.07 -22.79
C ILE A 582 -4.21 -0.63 -24.14
N ASN A 583 -4.25 -0.11 -25.39
CA ASN A 583 -3.68 -0.85 -26.58
C ASN A 583 -3.14 -0.08 -27.88
N TYR A 584 -1.91 -0.36 -28.37
CA TYR A 584 -1.13 0.19 -29.56
C TYR A 584 -1.69 0.01 -30.99
N GLY A 585 -2.91 -0.43 -31.23
CA GLY A 585 -3.27 -0.80 -32.61
C GLY A 585 -4.71 -1.24 -32.84
N ALA A 586 -5.58 -1.03 -31.85
CA ALA A 586 -6.89 -1.68 -31.72
C ALA A 586 -7.93 -1.33 -32.82
N GLU A 587 -9.21 -1.80 -32.87
CA GLU A 587 -9.80 -2.97 -32.19
C GLU A 587 -11.12 -2.89 -31.32
N ASN A 588 -10.98 -2.82 -29.98
CA ASN A 588 -12.00 -3.03 -28.93
C ASN A 588 -11.53 -2.44 -27.57
N PHE A 589 -11.32 -3.19 -26.44
CA PHE A 589 -10.56 -2.76 -25.20
C PHE A 589 -10.58 -3.79 -24.06
N ARG A 590 -11.71 -4.07 -23.41
CA ARG A 590 -11.96 -5.01 -22.32
C ARG A 590 -11.16 -4.85 -20.99
N ILE A 591 -11.52 -3.88 -20.08
CA ILE A 591 -11.06 -3.74 -18.65
C ILE A 591 -10.97 -5.17 -18.09
N LEU A 592 -9.91 -5.69 -17.48
CA LEU A 592 -9.86 -7.12 -17.09
C LEU A 592 -10.82 -7.54 -15.94
N LEU A 593 -12.03 -7.01 -15.79
CA LEU A 593 -12.81 -6.95 -14.55
C LEU A 593 -12.59 -8.12 -13.55
N ASN A 594 -11.91 -7.95 -12.40
CA ASN A 594 -11.30 -9.10 -11.65
C ASN A 594 -11.79 -9.28 -10.19
N ASN A 595 -11.47 -10.40 -9.55
CA ASN A 595 -12.11 -10.85 -8.32
C ASN A 595 -11.29 -11.81 -7.47
N GLY A 596 -11.50 -11.81 -6.14
CA GLY A 596 -11.06 -12.82 -5.15
C GLY A 596 -11.44 -14.28 -5.44
N ASN A 597 -10.70 -14.85 -6.39
CA ASN A 597 -10.41 -16.22 -6.83
C ASN A 597 -9.47 -16.17 -8.06
N GLY A 598 -9.63 -15.08 -8.82
CA GLY A 598 -8.80 -14.60 -9.88
C GLY A 598 -9.31 -14.75 -11.29
N THR A 599 -10.45 -14.07 -11.66
CA THR A 599 -11.10 -13.90 -13.02
C THR A 599 -12.44 -12.99 -13.08
N PHE A 600 -13.43 -13.10 -14.05
CA PHE A 600 -14.31 -12.01 -14.71
C PHE A 600 -15.93 -12.19 -15.19
N ALA A 601 -16.66 -11.52 -16.19
CA ALA A 601 -17.96 -11.88 -17.08
C ALA A 601 -18.25 -11.71 -18.77
N SER A 602 -18.50 -10.61 -19.58
CA SER A 602 -17.82 -9.85 -20.81
C SER A 602 -17.76 -8.16 -21.28
N LYS A 603 -18.31 -6.85 -20.93
CA LYS A 603 -19.61 -5.80 -20.97
C LYS A 603 -20.65 -5.18 -22.14
N ASP A 604 -20.57 -4.08 -22.98
CA ASP A 604 -21.33 -3.67 -24.30
C ASP A 604 -20.57 -3.27 -25.70
N THR A 605 -20.50 -2.04 -26.39
CA THR A 605 -19.46 -1.67 -27.51
C THR A 605 -19.20 -0.18 -28.09
N TYR A 606 -17.97 0.21 -28.64
CA TYR A 606 -17.26 1.59 -28.76
C TYR A 606 -16.61 2.08 -30.13
N GLU A 607 -16.25 3.40 -30.32
CA GLU A 607 -15.46 4.02 -31.49
C GLU A 607 -14.66 5.40 -31.22
N THR A 608 -13.30 5.55 -31.36
CA THR A 608 -12.42 6.69 -30.85
C THR A 608 -11.76 7.80 -31.77
N GLY A 609 -10.44 8.13 -31.60
CA GLY A 609 -9.59 9.14 -32.29
C GLY A 609 -9.02 8.64 -33.64
N SER A 610 -7.74 8.84 -34.01
CA SER A 610 -7.18 8.06 -35.13
C SER A 610 -5.66 7.95 -35.22
N GLY A 611 -5.20 6.90 -35.90
CA GLY A 611 -3.79 6.65 -36.24
C GLY A 611 -2.91 6.56 -35.01
N SER A 612 -3.48 6.06 -33.90
CA SER A 612 -2.91 6.24 -32.59
C SER A 612 -1.67 5.42 -32.35
N GLU A 613 -1.73 4.28 -31.64
CA GLU A 613 -0.64 3.36 -31.19
C GLU A 613 -0.31 3.41 -29.64
N PRO A 614 -1.30 3.52 -28.72
CA PRO A 614 -1.19 3.48 -27.25
C PRO A 614 -0.22 2.63 -26.53
N VAL A 615 0.01 3.07 -25.29
CA VAL A 615 1.16 2.76 -24.48
C VAL A 615 0.95 3.06 -22.93
N SER A 616 -0.14 3.67 -22.39
CA SER A 616 -0.22 4.44 -21.08
C SER A 616 -1.53 4.39 -20.26
N GLY A 617 -1.43 4.47 -18.92
CA GLY A 617 -2.40 4.81 -17.82
C GLY A 617 -2.02 6.12 -17.04
N VAL A 618 -2.44 6.44 -15.78
CA VAL A 618 -1.69 7.00 -14.57
C VAL A 618 -2.61 7.55 -13.43
N ALA A 619 -3.19 6.77 -12.52
CA ALA A 619 -4.48 7.13 -11.91
C ALA A 619 -4.67 8.00 -10.64
N ILE A 620 -5.25 9.20 -10.78
CA ILE A 620 -5.45 10.19 -9.72
C ILE A 620 -6.65 11.16 -10.03
N ASP A 621 -7.65 11.31 -9.13
CA ASP A 621 -9.05 11.85 -9.23
C ASP A 621 -9.40 13.30 -9.74
N VAL A 622 -10.10 13.73 -10.81
CA VAL A 622 -10.05 15.18 -11.25
C VAL A 622 -11.25 16.18 -11.22
N ASN A 623 -12.45 15.91 -10.66
CA ASN A 623 -13.52 16.93 -10.43
C ASN A 623 -14.18 17.18 -9.04
N GLY A 624 -14.91 16.27 -8.33
CA GLY A 624 -15.56 16.67 -7.05
C GLY A 624 -16.71 15.94 -6.29
N ASP A 625 -17.05 14.62 -6.38
CA ASP A 625 -18.02 14.00 -5.41
C ASP A 625 -17.95 12.46 -5.08
N ASN A 626 -16.79 11.80 -5.13
CA ASN A 626 -16.35 10.47 -4.59
C ASN A 626 -16.51 9.22 -5.51
N LEU A 627 -16.02 9.26 -6.78
CA LEU A 627 -16.65 8.54 -7.92
C LEU A 627 -15.90 7.92 -9.20
N THR A 628 -14.91 8.52 -9.93
CA THR A 628 -13.78 7.90 -10.76
C THR A 628 -13.60 7.62 -12.31
N ASP A 629 -12.34 7.66 -12.86
CA ASP A 629 -11.92 7.71 -14.33
C ASP A 629 -10.57 7.05 -14.86
N VAL A 630 -10.20 7.30 -16.16
CA VAL A 630 -8.91 7.20 -16.96
C VAL A 630 -8.38 8.57 -17.35
N ILE A 631 -7.68 8.68 -18.49
CA ILE A 631 -7.19 9.68 -19.47
C ILE A 631 -6.71 8.83 -20.67
N VAL A 632 -6.59 9.34 -21.92
CA VAL A 632 -5.81 8.60 -22.95
C VAL A 632 -5.08 9.50 -23.98
N ALA A 633 -3.95 9.07 -24.55
CA ALA A 633 -2.84 9.97 -25.00
C ALA A 633 -1.56 9.39 -25.70
N ASN A 634 -0.92 9.63 -26.88
CA ASN A 634 -1.21 10.05 -28.26
C ASN A 634 0.03 10.16 -29.28
N SER A 635 1.13 9.35 -29.28
CA SER A 635 2.35 9.23 -30.18
C SER A 635 2.36 9.60 -31.76
N ALA A 636 1.31 10.20 -32.43
CA ALA A 636 1.22 10.68 -33.88
C ALA A 636 1.06 12.22 -34.36
N VAL A 637 0.02 13.10 -34.12
CA VAL A 637 0.07 14.63 -34.43
C VAL A 637 -0.24 15.94 -33.46
N SER A 638 -0.17 16.37 -32.11
CA SER A 638 0.32 16.14 -30.61
C SER A 638 -0.60 16.05 -29.26
N ASN A 639 -1.53 15.09 -28.83
CA ASN A 639 -2.81 15.32 -27.98
C ASN A 639 -2.93 15.07 -26.42
N ILE A 640 -3.85 14.24 -25.94
CA ILE A 640 -4.22 13.55 -24.64
C ILE A 640 -5.80 13.58 -24.69
N GLY A 641 -6.59 13.21 -23.68
CA GLY A 641 -7.98 13.68 -23.45
C GLY A 641 -8.29 14.08 -21.98
N VAL A 642 -9.33 14.94 -21.71
CA VAL A 642 -9.74 15.61 -20.42
C VAL A 642 -11.09 15.22 -19.73
N PHE A 643 -12.10 14.65 -20.34
CA PHE A 643 -13.38 14.12 -19.81
C PHE A 643 -14.03 14.32 -18.34
N ILE A 644 -14.99 15.28 -18.06
CA ILE A 644 -16.05 15.35 -16.93
C ILE A 644 -17.00 14.13 -16.80
N ASN A 645 -16.89 13.17 -15.87
CA ASN A 645 -17.62 11.86 -15.78
C ASN A 645 -19.18 11.81 -15.62
N ALA A 646 -19.73 10.58 -15.52
CA ALA A 646 -21.12 10.13 -15.39
C ALA A 646 -21.49 8.69 -14.81
N GLY A 647 -20.60 7.72 -14.55
CA GLY A 647 -20.96 6.35 -14.10
C GLY A 647 -21.50 5.24 -15.08
N ASP A 648 -20.90 4.01 -15.09
CA ASP A 648 -21.33 2.64 -15.58
C ASP A 648 -20.39 1.96 -16.58
N GLU A 649 -19.09 2.21 -16.45
CA GLU A 649 -18.01 1.81 -17.36
C GLU A 649 -18.34 2.24 -18.79
N ASN A 650 -18.56 3.55 -18.96
CA ASN A 650 -19.37 4.08 -20.05
C ASN A 650 -18.92 5.50 -20.48
N PHE A 651 -17.63 5.74 -20.38
CA PHE A 651 -16.80 6.94 -20.62
C PHE A 651 -17.28 8.03 -21.64
N PRO A 652 -18.22 8.97 -21.35
CA PRO A 652 -18.99 9.65 -22.41
C PRO A 652 -18.41 10.71 -23.40
N ASP A 653 -17.34 11.52 -23.19
CA ASP A 653 -16.93 12.56 -24.20
C ASP A 653 -15.41 12.73 -24.51
N VAL A 654 -14.96 13.74 -25.29
CA VAL A 654 -13.55 13.91 -25.79
C VAL A 654 -13.18 15.30 -26.35
N ALA A 655 -11.94 15.81 -26.15
CA ALA A 655 -11.37 17.02 -26.77
C ALA A 655 -9.85 17.22 -26.60
N SER A 656 -9.29 18.14 -27.40
CA SER A 656 -7.86 18.32 -27.69
C SER A 656 -7.55 19.70 -28.38
N TYR A 657 -6.28 20.13 -28.60
CA TYR A 657 -5.74 21.32 -29.36
C TYR A 657 -4.22 21.25 -29.79
N THR A 658 -3.16 21.59 -29.02
CA THR A 658 -1.69 21.50 -29.41
C THR A 658 -0.65 21.46 -28.24
N SER A 659 0.42 20.61 -28.26
CA SER A 659 1.54 20.53 -27.28
C SER A 659 2.78 21.38 -27.66
N GLY A 660 3.93 21.29 -26.98
CA GLY A 660 5.23 21.32 -27.67
C GLY A 660 5.59 19.90 -28.08
N SER A 661 6.18 19.71 -29.27
CA SER A 661 5.83 18.59 -30.15
C SER A 661 5.53 17.27 -29.43
N SER A 662 4.40 16.69 -29.72
CA SER A 662 4.24 15.25 -29.58
C SER A 662 4.41 14.58 -28.18
N PRO A 663 3.54 14.71 -27.13
CA PRO A 663 3.31 13.99 -25.81
C PRO A 663 3.93 12.58 -25.29
N ASN A 664 3.79 11.96 -24.08
CA ASN A 664 4.29 10.56 -23.65
C ASN A 664 4.30 9.96 -22.20
N SER A 665 3.90 10.65 -21.14
CA SER A 665 3.00 10.09 -20.06
C SER A 665 2.80 11.09 -18.89
N VAL A 666 1.65 11.02 -18.21
CA VAL A 666 0.98 12.11 -17.45
C VAL A 666 0.65 11.62 -16.00
N ALA A 667 0.05 12.31 -15.01
CA ALA A 667 0.44 12.10 -13.57
C ALA A 667 -0.63 11.82 -12.50
N GLY A 668 -0.16 11.61 -11.26
CA GLY A 668 -0.40 12.68 -10.26
C GLY A 668 -0.04 12.43 -8.80
N VAL A 669 0.35 13.52 -8.12
CA VAL A 669 0.43 13.74 -6.63
C VAL A 669 0.43 15.25 -6.32
N ASP A 670 1.26 16.01 -5.44
CA ASP A 670 1.34 17.37 -4.57
C ASP A 670 2.03 18.80 -4.84
N VAL A 671 2.57 19.26 -5.98
CA VAL A 671 3.41 20.53 -6.09
C VAL A 671 2.86 21.99 -5.88
N ASN A 672 1.70 22.27 -5.26
CA ASN A 672 1.13 23.66 -5.20
C ASN A 672 0.75 24.39 -3.88
N ASN A 673 -0.41 24.12 -3.24
CA ASN A 673 -1.16 25.00 -2.30
C ASN A 673 -2.36 24.21 -1.67
N ASP A 674 -3.53 24.79 -1.37
CA ASP A 674 -4.52 24.26 -0.38
C ASP A 674 -5.63 23.26 -0.85
N GLY A 675 -5.36 21.94 -0.97
CA GLY A 675 -6.40 20.86 -0.96
C GLY A 675 -6.91 20.04 -2.20
N TYR A 676 -6.48 20.14 -3.49
CA TYR A 676 -7.22 19.59 -4.69
C TYR A 676 -6.43 19.35 -6.06
N PRO A 677 -5.85 18.15 -6.41
CA PRO A 677 -4.59 17.87 -7.22
C PRO A 677 -4.09 18.21 -8.74
N ASP A 678 -3.00 17.55 -9.34
CA ASP A 678 -2.51 17.62 -10.79
C ASP A 678 -1.45 16.60 -11.42
N ILE A 679 -0.92 16.98 -12.63
CA ILE A 679 -0.28 16.32 -13.78
C ILE A 679 0.96 17.02 -14.39
N ILE A 680 2.15 16.37 -14.61
CA ILE A 680 3.16 16.71 -15.67
C ILE A 680 3.12 15.80 -16.88
N VAL A 681 3.83 16.17 -17.93
CA VAL A 681 4.11 15.47 -19.17
C VAL A 681 5.60 15.40 -19.45
N ALA A 682 6.08 14.20 -19.46
CA ALA A 682 7.37 13.80 -19.98
C ALA A 682 7.38 13.88 -21.47
N ASN A 683 8.47 14.47 -22.08
CA ASN A 683 8.86 15.22 -23.34
C ASN A 683 9.94 14.89 -24.42
N LEU A 684 10.22 13.63 -24.86
CA LEU A 684 10.76 13.13 -26.17
C LEU A 684 11.92 13.95 -26.77
N ASP A 685 12.19 13.95 -28.07
CA ASP A 685 12.94 14.95 -28.89
C ASP A 685 13.03 16.47 -28.52
N ALA A 686 12.66 16.96 -27.36
CA ALA A 686 12.18 18.30 -27.17
C ALA A 686 13.19 19.35 -26.78
N SER A 687 13.70 19.23 -25.56
CA SER A 687 13.22 20.10 -24.48
C SER A 687 12.41 19.39 -23.37
N ASN A 688 11.10 19.63 -23.23
CA ASN A 688 10.32 20.18 -22.10
C ASN A 688 10.29 19.58 -20.63
N VAL A 689 9.38 18.66 -20.19
CA VAL A 689 8.76 18.33 -18.86
C VAL A 689 7.45 19.18 -18.52
N GLY A 690 7.30 20.10 -17.52
CA GLY A 690 6.31 21.20 -17.57
C GLY A 690 6.24 22.40 -16.52
N VAL A 691 5.45 23.50 -16.69
CA VAL A 691 4.45 23.98 -15.69
C VAL A 691 2.97 24.01 -16.23
N LEU A 692 1.98 23.50 -15.43
CA LEU A 692 0.54 23.04 -15.58
C LEU A 692 -0.06 23.28 -14.15
N LEU A 693 -0.46 24.50 -13.79
CA LEU A 693 -1.27 24.87 -12.60
C LEU A 693 -2.77 24.62 -12.66
N ASN A 694 -3.33 23.63 -11.97
CA ASN A 694 -4.76 23.54 -11.75
C ASN A 694 -5.42 24.89 -11.39
N ALA A 695 -6.64 25.11 -11.84
CA ALA A 695 -7.53 26.12 -11.32
C ALA A 695 -8.99 25.71 -11.56
N HIS A 696 -9.34 24.51 -11.10
CA HIS A 696 -10.70 24.10 -10.71
C HIS A 696 -11.72 23.64 -11.77
N ASN A 697 -11.79 22.34 -12.11
CA ASN A 697 -12.99 21.54 -12.44
C ASN A 697 -12.72 20.46 -13.50
N GLY A 698 -11.51 19.94 -13.50
CA GLY A 698 -10.97 19.12 -14.55
C GLY A 698 -11.09 19.68 -15.98
N THR A 699 -10.73 20.94 -16.25
CA THR A 699 -10.53 21.48 -17.62
C THR A 699 -9.40 22.50 -17.68
N PHE A 700 -8.23 22.21 -18.24
CA PHE A 700 -7.02 22.83 -17.73
C PHE A 700 -6.32 23.96 -18.60
N TYR A 701 -5.30 24.74 -18.11
CA TYR A 701 -4.77 25.99 -18.76
C TYR A 701 -3.65 25.78 -19.87
N ALA A 702 -2.41 26.33 -19.79
CA ALA A 702 -1.35 26.29 -20.84
C ALA A 702 0.10 26.67 -20.41
N GLN A 703 1.14 26.30 -21.22
CA GLN A 703 2.49 25.85 -20.77
C GLN A 703 3.69 26.32 -21.71
N THR A 704 4.92 26.78 -21.26
CA THR A 704 6.10 27.21 -22.16
C THR A 704 7.62 27.18 -21.65
N THR A 705 8.40 26.07 -21.80
CA THR A 705 9.87 25.75 -21.54
C THR A 705 10.54 25.76 -20.12
N TYR A 706 11.20 24.66 -19.64
CA TYR A 706 12.30 24.57 -18.61
C TYR A 706 13.43 23.55 -19.00
N SER A 707 14.74 23.88 -18.88
CA SER A 707 15.83 23.15 -19.57
C SER A 707 16.93 22.32 -18.87
N THR A 708 16.88 20.99 -19.03
CA THR A 708 17.99 20.02 -18.79
C THR A 708 19.19 20.27 -19.71
N SER A 709 20.25 19.47 -19.56
CA SER A 709 21.12 19.16 -20.68
C SER A 709 20.86 17.75 -21.22
N GLY A 710 19.73 17.13 -20.81
CA GLY A 710 19.30 15.73 -20.90
C GLY A 710 17.80 15.41 -20.69
N ASN A 711 17.20 15.00 -21.79
CA ASN A 711 15.98 14.40 -22.31
C ASN A 711 15.17 13.07 -21.84
N PRO A 712 14.31 12.88 -20.81
CA PRO A 712 13.71 11.51 -20.51
C PRO A 712 12.50 10.83 -21.17
N HIS A 713 12.11 9.68 -20.58
CA HIS A 713 11.08 8.73 -20.97
C HIS A 713 10.58 7.91 -19.73
N PHE A 714 10.62 8.49 -18.52
CA PHE A 714 9.91 7.98 -17.33
C PHE A 714 9.98 8.88 -16.11
N VAL A 715 9.40 8.52 -14.94
CA VAL A 715 9.32 9.22 -13.63
C VAL A 715 8.88 8.40 -12.39
N VAL A 716 9.09 8.88 -11.13
CA VAL A 716 8.09 8.97 -10.03
C VAL A 716 8.21 10.36 -9.28
N VAL A 717 7.46 10.67 -8.17
CA VAL A 717 7.51 11.82 -7.18
C VAL A 717 7.65 11.42 -5.68
N VAL A 718 8.31 12.20 -4.77
CA VAL A 718 8.74 11.87 -3.37
C VAL A 718 9.17 13.06 -2.52
N ASP A 719 9.09 13.01 -1.19
CA ASP A 719 9.87 13.90 -0.31
C ASP A 719 11.33 13.46 -0.18
N VAL A 720 12.23 14.35 0.27
CA VAL A 720 13.69 14.24 0.59
C VAL A 720 14.38 15.04 1.70
N ASN A 721 14.55 16.36 1.51
CA ASN A 721 15.43 17.39 2.08
C ASN A 721 15.29 17.70 3.60
N ASN A 722 14.41 18.64 4.00
CA ASN A 722 13.37 18.45 5.04
C ASN A 722 12.75 19.76 5.68
N ASP A 723 11.47 19.73 6.10
CA ASP A 723 10.32 20.72 6.00
C ASP A 723 9.05 20.55 5.03
N ASN A 724 8.80 19.43 4.29
CA ASN A 724 7.59 18.76 3.64
C ASN A 724 7.10 18.95 2.13
N LYS A 725 7.91 19.40 1.13
CA LYS A 725 7.48 19.74 -0.26
C LYS A 725 7.85 18.78 -1.45
N PRO A 726 7.56 17.46 -1.55
CA PRO A 726 8.00 16.41 -2.54
C PRO A 726 8.33 16.79 -4.03
N ASP A 727 8.75 15.88 -4.94
CA ASP A 727 9.66 16.40 -6.01
C ASP A 727 9.83 15.85 -7.44
N ILE A 728 10.37 16.73 -8.31
CA ILE A 728 10.32 16.84 -9.80
C ILE A 728 11.56 16.58 -10.72
N ILE A 729 11.58 15.53 -11.54
CA ILE A 729 12.84 14.74 -11.70
C ILE A 729 13.34 14.55 -13.19
N VAL A 730 14.34 13.71 -13.57
CA VAL A 730 14.93 13.38 -14.95
C VAL A 730 15.56 11.93 -15.13
N ALA A 731 16.23 11.47 -16.24
CA ALA A 731 17.18 10.29 -16.24
C ALA A 731 18.13 9.92 -17.44
N ASN A 732 19.31 10.55 -17.47
CA ASN A 732 20.01 11.32 -18.52
C ASN A 732 21.08 10.80 -19.47
N GLY A 733 20.65 9.88 -20.30
CA GLY A 733 20.86 10.04 -21.72
C GLY A 733 22.14 9.68 -22.39
N ASP A 734 22.14 9.79 -23.71
CA ASP A 734 23.34 9.67 -24.54
C ASP A 734 24.68 10.35 -24.08
N VAL A 735 24.75 11.15 -22.99
CA VAL A 735 25.99 11.49 -22.24
C VAL A 735 26.15 10.87 -20.86
N ASP A 736 25.06 10.56 -20.20
CA ASP A 736 25.03 10.10 -18.83
C ASP A 736 25.42 11.11 -17.72
N ASN A 737 24.89 10.93 -16.51
CA ASN A 737 24.96 11.65 -15.21
C ASN A 737 23.79 11.21 -14.31
N ILE A 738 23.34 11.89 -13.23
CA ILE A 738 21.90 11.93 -12.84
C ILE A 738 21.51 13.42 -12.83
N GLY A 739 20.52 13.84 -12.08
CA GLY A 739 19.90 15.13 -12.26
C GLY A 739 18.93 15.35 -11.17
N VAL A 740 19.10 16.40 -10.40
CA VAL A 740 18.31 16.58 -9.19
C VAL A 740 17.91 18.03 -9.15
N LEU A 741 16.64 18.31 -9.41
CA LEU A 741 16.01 19.61 -9.21
C LEU A 741 15.56 19.67 -7.74
N LEU A 742 14.70 20.60 -7.31
CA LEU A 742 14.08 20.53 -5.98
C LEU A 742 12.64 21.06 -6.03
N ASN A 743 11.95 21.13 -4.89
CA ASN A 743 10.77 21.99 -4.74
C ASN A 743 10.73 22.82 -3.44
N ARG A 744 10.84 24.14 -3.64
CA ARG A 744 10.94 25.25 -2.67
C ARG A 744 9.70 25.67 -1.86
N ASN A 745 8.58 24.93 -1.94
CA ASN A 745 7.21 25.47 -2.17
C ASN A 745 7.06 26.17 -3.53
N ASN A 746 5.81 26.23 -4.01
CA ASN A 746 5.29 26.88 -5.22
C ASN A 746 5.73 26.33 -6.58
N GLY A 747 6.38 25.17 -6.65
CA GLY A 747 6.68 24.48 -7.90
C GLY A 747 7.53 25.23 -8.91
N THR A 748 8.43 26.14 -8.52
CA THR A 748 9.27 26.86 -9.52
C THR A 748 10.66 27.33 -9.04
N PHE A 749 11.80 27.20 -9.78
CA PHE A 749 13.11 27.98 -9.61
C PHE A 749 14.19 27.73 -10.74
N PRO A 750 15.55 27.97 -10.60
CA PRO A 750 16.63 27.74 -11.61
C PRO A 750 17.00 26.28 -12.04
N ASN A 751 18.20 25.71 -11.77
CA ASN A 751 18.80 24.56 -12.52
C ASN A 751 19.60 23.49 -11.70
N GLU A 752 20.20 22.45 -12.33
CA GLU A 752 20.23 21.02 -11.89
C GLU A 752 21.60 20.27 -11.81
N THR A 753 21.67 19.06 -11.18
CA THR A 753 22.91 18.31 -10.83
C THR A 753 23.28 16.94 -11.45
N THR A 754 24.50 16.82 -12.01
CA THR A 754 24.90 15.75 -12.94
C THR A 754 26.18 14.94 -12.59
N TYR A 755 26.14 13.68 -12.08
CA TYR A 755 27.35 12.90 -11.65
C TYR A 755 27.99 11.81 -12.63
N SER A 756 28.33 10.50 -12.32
CA SER A 756 28.83 9.38 -13.22
C SER A 756 28.35 7.87 -13.01
N SER A 757 28.53 6.91 -13.97
CA SER A 757 27.83 5.61 -14.23
C SER A 757 28.24 4.86 -15.54
N TYR A 758 27.33 4.12 -16.20
CA TYR A 758 27.31 3.72 -17.63
C TYR A 758 26.00 4.29 -18.35
N SER A 759 25.48 3.76 -19.49
CA SER A 759 24.46 4.31 -20.51
C SER A 759 22.89 3.91 -20.54
N THR A 760 22.07 3.63 -21.60
CA THR A 760 20.55 3.71 -21.93
C THR A 760 19.13 3.76 -21.03
N PRO A 761 18.82 4.22 -19.75
CA PRO A 761 17.66 4.13 -18.75
C PRO A 761 16.28 4.77 -18.80
N VAL A 762 15.24 3.91 -18.63
CA VAL A 762 13.82 4.13 -18.96
C VAL A 762 12.63 3.94 -18.00
N TYR A 763 12.78 3.59 -16.72
CA TYR A 763 11.74 3.84 -15.68
C TYR A 763 12.43 4.00 -14.33
N LEU A 764 11.74 4.51 -13.33
CA LEU A 764 12.27 4.82 -12.00
C LEU A 764 10.98 4.88 -11.04
N ALA A 765 10.86 4.40 -9.75
CA ALA A 765 9.60 4.42 -8.90
C ALA A 765 9.44 4.76 -7.36
N ALA A 766 9.16 3.95 -6.29
CA ALA A 766 8.43 4.48 -5.05
C ALA A 766 8.24 3.80 -3.58
N ILE A 767 9.18 3.21 -2.77
CA ILE A 767 8.97 2.98 -1.27
C ILE A 767 10.25 2.89 -0.34
N ASP A 768 10.28 2.20 0.81
CA ASP A 768 11.41 2.13 1.77
C ASP A 768 11.88 0.68 2.08
N ILE A 769 12.99 0.19 1.47
CA ILE A 769 13.48 -1.21 1.59
C ILE A 769 13.76 -1.65 3.04
N ASN A 770 14.05 -0.78 4.03
CA ASN A 770 14.57 -1.23 5.35
C ASN A 770 13.86 -0.70 6.57
N ASN A 771 12.96 0.25 6.37
CA ASN A 771 12.38 1.07 7.42
C ASN A 771 13.39 2.12 7.97
N ASP A 772 13.60 3.18 7.20
CA ASP A 772 14.44 4.36 7.49
C ASP A 772 13.62 5.67 7.52
N ASN A 773 12.55 5.74 6.72
CA ASN A 773 11.67 6.90 6.54
C ASN A 773 12.31 8.05 5.75
N LYS A 774 13.28 7.72 4.91
CA LYS A 774 13.98 8.63 4.00
C LYS A 774 14.12 8.08 2.52
N PRO A 775 13.09 7.51 1.82
CA PRO A 775 13.08 6.72 0.52
C PRO A 775 14.33 6.64 -0.43
N ASP A 776 14.42 5.76 -1.46
CA ASP A 776 15.56 5.81 -2.44
C ASP A 776 15.43 5.71 -4.01
N ILE A 777 16.20 4.92 -4.84
CA ILE A 777 16.19 4.88 -6.36
C ILE A 777 16.78 3.66 -7.11
N ILE A 778 16.03 2.70 -7.59
CA ILE A 778 16.58 1.35 -7.75
C ILE A 778 16.68 0.75 -9.22
N VAL A 779 17.59 1.18 -10.15
CA VAL A 779 17.72 1.05 -11.67
C VAL A 779 18.15 -0.31 -12.29
N ALA A 780 17.67 -0.69 -13.50
CA ALA A 780 17.63 -1.97 -14.27
C ALA A 780 17.84 -1.81 -15.82
N ASN A 781 18.92 -2.26 -16.47
CA ASN A 781 19.79 -1.56 -17.47
C ASN A 781 20.07 -1.96 -19.04
N TYR A 782 20.52 -1.18 -20.07
CA TYR A 782 20.47 -1.41 -21.60
C TYR A 782 21.77 -1.49 -22.50
N GLY A 783 22.97 -1.83 -22.00
CA GLY A 783 24.35 -2.07 -22.55
C GLY A 783 25.54 -2.72 -21.75
N SER A 784 25.65 -2.85 -20.40
CA SER A 784 26.57 -3.79 -19.63
C SER A 784 25.92 -4.78 -18.58
N ASN A 785 24.62 -5.07 -18.72
CA ASN A 785 23.69 -6.03 -18.13
C ASN A 785 23.36 -6.01 -16.55
N ASN A 786 23.24 -4.90 -15.71
CA ASN A 786 23.17 -4.70 -14.18
C ASN A 786 21.90 -4.51 -13.23
N ILE A 787 21.94 -4.15 -11.89
CA ILE A 787 20.96 -3.47 -10.89
C ILE A 787 21.64 -2.71 -9.65
N GLY A 788 22.75 -1.96 -9.75
CA GLY A 788 23.65 -1.45 -8.66
C GLY A 788 23.44 -0.25 -7.66
N VAL A 789 23.27 -0.41 -6.32
CA VAL A 789 22.84 0.67 -5.36
C VAL A 789 23.67 1.93 -5.06
N PHE A 790 23.51 3.12 -5.62
CA PHE A 790 23.80 4.37 -4.89
C PHE A 790 22.94 4.48 -3.54
N LEU A 791 23.27 4.01 -2.31
CA LEU A 791 22.33 4.17 -1.14
C LEU A 791 22.20 5.48 -0.28
N ASN A 792 21.14 6.32 -0.40
CA ASN A 792 20.70 7.56 0.31
C ASN A 792 21.07 7.76 1.79
N ARG A 793 21.78 8.86 2.01
CA ARG A 793 22.31 9.30 3.28
C ARG A 793 21.53 10.34 4.12
N GLY A 794 21.13 11.52 3.59
CA GLY A 794 20.96 12.68 4.51
C GLY A 794 21.21 14.16 4.15
N ASN A 795 21.19 14.65 2.89
CA ASN A 795 21.35 16.12 2.64
C ASN A 795 20.81 16.66 1.30
N GLY A 796 20.22 15.82 0.44
CA GLY A 796 19.88 16.24 -0.92
C GLY A 796 20.82 15.77 -2.04
N THR A 797 21.99 15.22 -1.71
CA THR A 797 22.92 14.59 -2.68
C THR A 797 22.79 13.06 -2.73
N PHE A 798 23.47 12.43 -3.69
CA PHE A 798 23.82 11.01 -3.65
C PHE A 798 25.28 10.87 -4.18
N ALA A 799 25.71 9.83 -4.92
CA ALA A 799 26.88 9.03 -4.53
C ALA A 799 27.68 8.17 -5.53
N ASP A 800 28.72 7.42 -5.13
CA ASP A 800 29.14 6.28 -5.97
C ASP A 800 28.08 5.18 -6.10
N GLN A 801 28.30 4.38 -7.15
CA GLN A 801 27.54 3.17 -7.65
C GLN A 801 28.36 0.29 -7.28
N VAL A 802 28.24 -0.54 -6.19
CA VAL A 802 28.09 -2.00 -6.20
C VAL A 802 26.91 -2.36 -7.09
N SER A 803 27.12 -3.34 -7.97
CA SER A 803 26.61 -3.43 -9.34
C SER A 803 26.82 -4.88 -9.86
N TYR A 804 26.03 -5.84 -9.36
CA TYR A 804 26.11 -7.33 -9.33
C TYR A 804 26.31 -8.23 -10.65
N SER A 805 25.41 -9.18 -11.10
CA SER A 805 25.30 -9.93 -12.42
C SER A 805 23.78 -10.09 -13.01
N SER A 806 23.24 -9.91 -14.29
CA SER A 806 21.75 -9.95 -14.79
C SER A 806 21.42 -10.37 -16.27
N GLY A 807 20.10 -10.47 -16.74
CA GLY A 807 19.23 -10.74 -18.01
C GLY A 807 18.76 -9.69 -19.14
N SER A 808 18.65 -9.75 -20.50
CA SER A 808 18.81 -8.48 -21.39
C SER A 808 17.75 -7.35 -21.46
N ARG A 809 18.04 -6.20 -22.12
CA ARG A 809 17.24 -5.00 -22.55
C ARG A 809 16.00 -4.41 -21.79
N PRO A 810 16.10 -3.37 -20.95
CA PRO A 810 15.09 -2.77 -20.00
C PRO A 810 13.99 -1.81 -20.44
N ILE A 811 13.08 -1.44 -19.48
CA ILE A 811 12.09 -0.32 -19.49
C ILE A 811 11.19 0.18 -18.25
N CYS A 812 10.89 -0.49 -17.09
CA CYS A 812 9.62 -0.22 -16.25
C CYS A 812 9.59 -0.26 -14.64
N VAL A 813 8.53 -0.13 -13.74
CA VAL A 813 8.55 -0.23 -12.19
C VAL A 813 7.21 -0.19 -11.20
N VAL A 814 6.76 -1.19 -10.35
CA VAL A 814 5.84 -1.14 -9.07
C VAL A 814 5.91 -2.28 -7.93
N VAL A 815 5.48 -2.06 -6.63
CA VAL A 815 6.05 -2.41 -5.24
C VAL A 815 5.26 -3.41 -4.33
N VAL A 816 5.83 -4.20 -3.38
CA VAL A 816 5.26 -4.91 -2.15
C VAL A 816 5.24 -6.49 -2.00
N ASP A 817 5.68 -6.99 -0.82
CA ASP A 817 5.50 -8.25 0.01
C ASP A 817 5.58 -9.74 -0.49
N VAL A 818 6.24 -10.17 -1.59
CA VAL A 818 5.97 -11.47 -2.29
C VAL A 818 6.25 -12.79 -1.59
N ASN A 819 6.51 -12.77 -0.28
CA ASN A 819 6.58 -13.94 0.58
C ASN A 819 6.54 -13.65 2.11
N GLY A 820 6.51 -12.40 2.59
CA GLY A 820 6.04 -12.09 3.97
C GLY A 820 7.02 -11.34 4.89
N ASP A 821 8.16 -10.87 4.38
CA ASP A 821 9.28 -10.32 5.15
C ASP A 821 9.26 -8.81 5.46
N GLY A 822 8.11 -8.21 5.76
CA GLY A 822 7.91 -6.90 6.40
C GLY A 822 8.79 -5.70 5.97
N MET A 823 9.43 -5.71 4.80
CA MET A 823 10.55 -4.84 4.41
C MET A 823 10.79 -5.00 2.87
N PRO A 824 10.70 -3.99 1.94
CA PRO A 824 10.35 -4.30 0.52
C PRO A 824 11.39 -4.48 -0.64
N ASP A 825 11.57 -5.68 -1.28
CA ASP A 825 12.28 -6.16 -2.54
C ASP A 825 12.13 -5.70 -4.06
N ILE A 826 13.12 -5.17 -4.80
CA ILE A 826 12.92 -4.74 -6.23
C ILE A 826 12.02 -5.67 -7.04
N ILE A 827 11.04 -5.22 -7.82
CA ILE A 827 10.30 -6.06 -8.78
C ILE A 827 10.91 -6.08 -10.20
N VAL A 828 12.22 -6.36 -10.39
CA VAL A 828 12.95 -6.19 -11.69
C VAL A 828 12.33 -6.96 -12.91
N ALA A 829 12.87 -6.75 -14.12
CA ALA A 829 12.45 -7.40 -15.39
C ALA A 829 13.62 -7.54 -16.43
N ASN A 830 13.51 -8.10 -17.67
CA ASN A 830 14.53 -8.06 -18.74
C ASN A 830 14.31 -8.53 -20.28
N TYR A 831 14.12 -7.73 -21.36
CA TYR A 831 13.94 -8.15 -22.80
C TYR A 831 14.92 -9.22 -23.36
N GLY A 832 14.45 -9.95 -24.39
CA GLY A 832 15.30 -10.40 -25.51
C GLY A 832 15.32 -11.89 -25.78
N ASP A 833 15.43 -12.72 -24.76
CA ASP A 833 15.07 -14.12 -24.86
C ASP A 833 14.35 -14.61 -23.61
N GLU A 834 13.13 -14.14 -23.49
CA GLU A 834 12.11 -15.13 -23.18
C GLU A 834 12.11 -15.64 -21.72
N THR A 835 12.73 -14.89 -20.79
CA THR A 835 13.09 -15.22 -19.38
C THR A 835 12.50 -14.21 -18.37
N VAL A 836 12.43 -14.41 -17.04
CA VAL A 836 11.40 -13.74 -16.20
C VAL A 836 11.78 -13.50 -14.66
N GLY A 837 13.07 -13.31 -14.30
CA GLY A 837 13.68 -12.95 -12.96
C GLY A 837 12.87 -12.64 -11.65
N ILE A 838 13.37 -12.93 -10.43
CA ILE A 838 12.92 -12.59 -9.02
C ILE A 838 14.19 -12.66 -8.08
N LEU A 839 14.33 -12.13 -6.84
CA LEU A 839 15.69 -11.91 -6.27
C LEU A 839 15.98 -11.67 -4.70
N LEU A 840 15.53 -12.54 -3.78
CA LEU A 840 15.84 -12.79 -2.30
C LEU A 840 16.98 -12.13 -1.41
N ASN A 841 16.62 -11.81 -0.13
CA ASN A 841 17.38 -11.45 1.12
C ASN A 841 17.11 -12.40 2.32
N ILE A 842 17.65 -12.26 3.54
CA ILE A 842 18.88 -11.67 4.15
C ILE A 842 19.24 -10.14 4.10
N ASP A 843 20.49 -9.73 3.86
CA ASP A 843 21.02 -8.59 4.64
C ASP A 843 20.91 -7.18 4.01
N ASN A 844 20.56 -6.22 4.86
CA ASN A 844 21.35 -5.02 5.20
C ASN A 844 22.34 -4.51 4.13
N GLY A 845 21.83 -3.96 3.05
CA GLY A 845 22.61 -3.63 1.85
C GLY A 845 22.67 -4.83 0.93
N THR A 846 23.44 -5.83 1.36
CA THR A 846 23.92 -6.92 0.52
C THR A 846 23.33 -8.32 0.90
N PHE A 847 22.83 -9.31 0.10
CA PHE A 847 21.34 -9.94 -2.32
C PHE A 847 21.75 -11.00 -3.43
N THR A 848 20.99 -12.09 -3.53
CA THR A 848 21.45 -13.42 -3.94
C THR A 848 21.88 -13.57 -5.46
N ARG A 849 21.30 -14.43 -6.31
CA ARG A 849 21.50 -14.52 -7.80
C ARG A 849 20.39 -15.39 -8.48
N GLN A 850 19.71 -15.07 -9.60
CA GLN A 850 18.28 -15.42 -10.00
C GLN A 850 17.75 -16.89 -10.29
N THR A 851 16.48 -17.21 -10.01
CA THR A 851 15.72 -18.51 -10.04
C THR A 851 14.60 -18.64 -11.09
N VAL A 852 14.95 -19.03 -12.34
CA VAL A 852 14.38 -18.62 -13.66
C VAL A 852 13.46 -19.63 -14.50
N TYR A 853 12.12 -19.50 -14.70
CA TYR A 853 11.02 -20.17 -15.51
C TYR A 853 10.72 -20.01 -17.07
N ALA A 854 10.86 -21.05 -17.96
CA ALA A 854 10.81 -21.12 -19.48
C ALA A 854 9.60 -21.67 -20.36
N THR A 855 9.10 -20.91 -21.37
CA THR A 855 8.01 -21.24 -22.36
C THR A 855 8.01 -20.45 -23.71
N GLY A 856 7.12 -19.47 -23.98
CA GLY A 856 6.69 -19.14 -25.37
C GLY A 856 5.96 -17.83 -25.83
N HIS A 857 5.70 -16.77 -25.03
CA HIS A 857 5.12 -15.48 -25.51
C HIS A 857 5.79 -14.14 -24.97
N LYS A 858 6.28 -13.11 -25.75
CA LYS A 858 7.10 -11.85 -25.38
C LYS A 858 7.28 -11.37 -23.89
N MET A 859 7.15 -10.09 -23.44
CA MET A 859 6.69 -9.69 -22.04
C MET A 859 6.47 -8.24 -21.49
N TYR A 860 5.73 -7.22 -21.96
CA TYR A 860 5.88 -5.84 -21.39
C TYR A 860 5.15 -5.49 -20.08
N SER A 861 5.87 -4.75 -19.23
CA SER A 861 5.51 -4.02 -18.01
C SER A 861 4.72 -4.67 -16.85
N LEU A 862 4.67 -3.91 -15.74
CA LEU A 862 4.53 -4.18 -14.30
C LEU A 862 3.30 -3.48 -13.53
N ALA A 863 2.19 -4.14 -13.12
CA ALA A 863 1.05 -3.73 -12.18
C ALA A 863 0.73 -4.85 -11.19
N THR A 864 -0.44 -4.89 -10.51
CA THR A 864 -1.04 -5.91 -9.58
C THR A 864 -2.51 -6.31 -9.84
N GLY A 865 -3.33 -6.79 -8.86
CA GLY A 865 -4.64 -7.48 -9.06
C GLY A 865 -5.55 -7.85 -7.81
N ASP A 866 -6.56 -8.74 -7.93
CA ASP A 866 -7.12 -9.69 -6.89
C ASP A 866 -7.45 -11.00 -7.54
N ILE A 867 -6.76 -12.02 -7.06
CA ILE A 867 -6.72 -13.35 -7.57
C ILE A 867 -7.13 -14.35 -6.47
N ASN A 868 -6.49 -15.45 -6.04
CA ASN A 868 -7.19 -16.55 -5.29
C ASN A 868 -8.05 -16.25 -4.00
N GLY A 869 -7.58 -16.49 -2.78
CA GLY A 869 -8.42 -16.37 -1.56
C GLY A 869 -7.64 -16.15 -0.26
N ASP A 870 -6.39 -15.73 -0.43
CA ASP A 870 -5.25 -15.85 0.47
C ASP A 870 -4.25 -14.65 0.17
N SER A 871 -4.53 -13.42 0.64
CA SER A 871 -4.04 -12.04 0.26
C SER A 871 -2.58 -11.87 0.03
N LYS A 872 -2.16 -11.81 -1.23
CA LYS A 872 -0.75 -11.73 -1.51
C LYS A 872 -0.52 -10.95 -2.83
N PRO A 873 -0.37 -9.59 -2.86
CA PRO A 873 0.00 -8.77 -4.02
C PRO A 873 0.66 -9.44 -5.24
N ASP A 874 -0.12 -9.77 -6.26
CA ASP A 874 0.12 -10.55 -7.47
C ASP A 874 -0.08 -9.61 -8.67
N ILE A 875 1.02 -9.38 -9.37
CA ILE A 875 1.24 -8.49 -10.52
C ILE A 875 0.11 -8.41 -11.63
N ILE A 876 0.05 -7.50 -12.64
CA ILE A 876 -0.52 -7.61 -14.05
C ILE A 876 0.27 -6.64 -15.07
N ILE A 877 -0.11 -6.42 -16.37
CA ILE A 877 0.73 -6.70 -17.61
C ILE A 877 0.34 -6.10 -19.02
N ALA A 878 1.30 -5.94 -19.99
CA ALA A 878 1.19 -5.57 -21.43
C ALA A 878 1.93 -6.43 -22.56
N ASN A 879 1.39 -6.71 -23.78
CA ASN A 879 1.44 -8.08 -24.40
C ASN A 879 1.72 -8.69 -25.91
N PHE A 880 1.73 -8.17 -27.18
CA PHE A 880 2.50 -8.76 -28.41
C PHE A 880 1.91 -9.72 -29.47
N ASP A 881 1.60 -9.24 -30.69
CA ASP A 881 1.12 -9.92 -31.92
C ASP A 881 -0.15 -10.78 -31.79
N VAL A 882 -0.09 -11.94 -31.16
CA VAL A 882 -1.21 -12.92 -31.22
C VAL A 882 -2.45 -12.51 -30.40
N SER A 883 -2.46 -11.31 -29.86
CA SER A 883 -3.54 -10.66 -29.13
C SER A 883 -3.99 -11.43 -27.90
N THR A 884 -3.26 -11.43 -26.79
CA THR A 884 -3.51 -12.25 -25.58
C THR A 884 -3.33 -11.66 -24.17
N ILE A 885 -4.20 -12.14 -23.25
CA ILE A 885 -4.34 -12.00 -21.76
C ILE A 885 -4.05 -13.40 -21.17
N SER A 886 -3.95 -13.60 -19.85
CA SER A 886 -3.77 -14.90 -19.17
C SER A 886 -3.94 -14.75 -17.68
N ILE A 887 -3.66 -15.81 -16.94
CA ILE A 887 -3.60 -15.88 -15.49
C ILE A 887 -2.62 -17.05 -15.10
N LEU A 888 -2.25 -17.32 -13.83
CA LEU A 888 -1.56 -18.50 -13.28
C LEU A 888 -2.53 -18.96 -12.14
N LEU A 889 -2.09 -19.80 -11.20
CA LEU A 889 -2.57 -19.96 -9.82
C LEU A 889 -1.29 -19.88 -9.01
N ASN A 890 -1.33 -20.32 -7.75
CA ASN A 890 -0.31 -20.30 -6.73
C ASN A 890 -0.21 -21.56 -5.86
N THR A 891 0.49 -21.35 -4.76
CA THR A 891 0.90 -22.24 -3.68
C THR A 891 1.41 -21.37 -2.53
N HIS A 892 2.71 -21.17 -2.49
CA HIS A 892 3.56 -20.78 -1.37
C HIS A 892 4.90 -20.64 -2.06
N GLN A 893 5.87 -19.99 -1.45
CA GLN A 893 7.17 -20.61 -1.52
C GLN A 893 8.06 -19.97 -2.64
N GLY A 894 9.11 -19.15 -2.54
CA GLY A 894 9.91 -18.70 -3.72
C GLY A 894 10.19 -19.68 -4.92
N LYS A 895 9.37 -19.77 -6.03
CA LYS A 895 9.62 -20.25 -7.47
C LYS A 895 8.37 -20.48 -8.44
N PHE A 896 7.89 -19.54 -9.32
CA PHE A 896 6.52 -19.54 -10.01
C PHE A 896 6.25 -20.15 -11.44
N ILE A 897 5.12 -20.86 -11.73
CA ILE A 897 4.88 -21.62 -13.04
C ILE A 897 3.62 -21.27 -13.95
N LEU A 898 3.52 -21.49 -15.31
CA LEU A 898 2.38 -21.14 -16.29
C LEU A 898 1.16 -22.11 -16.48
N GLN A 899 -0.02 -21.68 -17.06
CA GLN A 899 -1.08 -22.56 -17.69
C GLN A 899 -2.02 -21.99 -18.86
N THR A 900 -3.33 -21.60 -18.76
CA THR A 900 -4.38 -21.83 -19.85
C THR A 900 -5.61 -20.93 -20.37
N THR A 901 -6.73 -20.62 -19.66
CA THR A 901 -8.11 -20.23 -20.20
C THR A 901 -8.33 -18.92 -21.01
N ASN A 902 -9.32 -18.80 -21.96
CA ASN A 902 -9.27 -17.82 -23.10
C ASN A 902 -10.45 -16.88 -23.64
N TYR A 903 -10.21 -15.64 -24.22
CA TYR A 903 -11.13 -14.74 -25.08
C TYR A 903 -10.78 -13.35 -25.81
N SER A 904 -10.52 -12.09 -25.26
CA SER A 904 -10.19 -10.77 -26.01
C SER A 904 -9.86 -9.42 -25.21
N THR A 905 -8.97 -8.49 -25.70
CA THR A 905 -8.95 -6.96 -25.65
C THR A 905 -9.15 -6.50 -27.11
N SER A 906 -8.36 -5.56 -27.66
CA SER A 906 -7.91 -5.67 -29.06
C SER A 906 -6.63 -4.89 -29.33
N SER A 907 -6.11 -5.09 -30.53
CA SER A 907 -4.79 -4.70 -30.99
C SER A 907 -3.93 -3.81 -30.06
N TYR A 908 -3.11 -4.50 -29.26
CA TYR A 908 -1.77 -4.22 -28.80
C TYR A 908 -1.67 -3.79 -27.30
N PRO A 909 -1.98 -4.62 -26.26
CA PRO A 909 -2.19 -4.31 -24.82
C PRO A 909 -1.02 -3.72 -24.02
N ILE A 910 -1.16 -2.59 -23.32
CA ILE A 910 -0.02 -1.70 -23.15
C ILE A 910 0.13 -0.75 -21.96
N SER A 911 -0.76 -0.71 -21.00
CA SER A 911 -0.63 0.04 -19.75
C SER A 911 -1.61 -0.48 -18.78
N VAL A 912 -1.18 -0.86 -17.60
CA VAL A 912 -2.08 -1.45 -16.61
C VAL A 912 -1.74 -0.99 -15.19
N ALA A 913 -2.50 -1.27 -14.12
CA ALA A 913 -2.26 -0.76 -12.77
C ALA A 913 -3.32 -1.19 -11.73
N ALA A 914 -3.07 -1.35 -10.41
CA ALA A 914 -4.01 -1.69 -9.28
C ALA A 914 -4.35 -0.72 -8.03
N MET A 915 -5.59 -0.20 -7.77
CA MET A 915 -6.08 0.50 -6.49
C MET A 915 -7.67 0.52 -6.27
N ASP A 916 -8.34 1.34 -5.41
CA ASP A 916 -9.77 1.21 -4.89
C ASP A 916 -10.93 2.22 -5.36
N PHE A 917 -11.68 2.02 -6.49
CA PHE A 917 -12.70 2.97 -7.15
C PHE A 917 -14.24 2.93 -6.83
N ASN A 918 -15.09 2.06 -7.46
CA ASN A 918 -16.59 2.04 -7.38
C ASN A 918 -17.24 1.89 -5.97
N ALA A 919 -17.38 0.68 -5.37
CA ALA A 919 -18.24 0.42 -4.19
C ALA A 919 -18.31 -1.01 -3.53
N ASP A 920 -18.00 -2.15 -4.18
CA ASP A 920 -18.74 -3.45 -4.03
C ASP A 920 -18.21 -4.61 -3.08
N SER A 921 -17.49 -5.64 -3.59
CA SER A 921 -16.83 -6.76 -2.85
C SER A 921 -15.39 -7.32 -3.26
N LYS A 922 -14.63 -6.83 -4.28
CA LYS A 922 -13.21 -7.19 -4.65
C LYS A 922 -12.37 -6.11 -5.43
N ILE A 923 -11.97 -6.24 -6.71
CA ILE A 923 -10.77 -5.53 -7.24
C ILE A 923 -10.90 -5.03 -8.72
N ASP A 924 -10.51 -3.79 -9.02
CA ASP A 924 -10.92 -3.01 -10.22
C ASP A 924 -9.88 -2.54 -11.30
N ILE A 925 -10.27 -2.24 -12.58
CA ILE A 925 -9.38 -2.23 -13.77
C ILE A 925 -9.37 -0.99 -14.82
N VAL A 926 -9.01 -1.01 -16.16
CA VAL A 926 -9.13 0.01 -17.34
C VAL A 926 -8.56 -0.57 -18.70
N VAL A 927 -8.63 0.04 -19.95
CA VAL A 927 -7.84 -0.30 -21.24
C VAL A 927 -7.90 0.43 -22.67
N ALA A 928 -7.65 1.74 -22.91
CA ALA A 928 -7.91 2.50 -24.21
C ALA A 928 -6.90 2.57 -25.43
N ASN A 929 -7.36 2.84 -26.69
CA ASN A 929 -6.70 2.33 -27.94
C ASN A 929 -6.50 3.19 -29.28
N TYR A 930 -6.42 2.52 -30.48
CA TYR A 930 -6.10 2.93 -31.90
C TYR A 930 -7.13 2.43 -32.92
N ALA A 931 -7.08 2.98 -34.16
CA ALA A 931 -7.82 2.81 -35.43
C ALA A 931 -8.15 1.34 -35.88
N ALA A 932 -9.38 0.81 -35.72
CA ALA A 932 -10.68 1.50 -35.78
C ALA A 932 -10.97 2.57 -34.72
N ASP A 933 -10.15 2.61 -33.67
CA ASP A 933 -10.13 3.55 -32.56
C ASP A 933 -11.30 3.20 -31.62
N ASN A 934 -11.00 2.86 -30.37
CA ASN A 934 -11.92 2.22 -29.43
C ASN A 934 -11.36 2.11 -28.01
N VAL A 935 -12.30 1.91 -27.09
CA VAL A 935 -12.21 1.52 -25.67
C VAL A 935 -13.43 0.56 -25.48
N ASP A 936 -13.83 0.01 -24.31
CA ASP A 936 -14.82 -1.12 -24.22
C ASP A 936 -15.09 -1.59 -22.76
N VAL A 937 -15.56 -0.72 -21.88
CA VAL A 937 -15.33 -0.72 -20.41
C VAL A 937 -16.26 -1.57 -19.50
N PHE A 938 -15.76 -2.09 -18.35
CA PHE A 938 -16.50 -2.98 -17.42
C PHE A 938 -16.09 -2.99 -15.88
N LEU A 939 -16.85 -3.58 -14.93
CA LEU A 939 -16.45 -4.00 -13.53
C LEU A 939 -17.11 -5.29 -12.91
N ASN A 940 -16.63 -5.90 -11.79
CA ASN A 940 -16.72 -7.37 -11.49
C ASN A 940 -17.42 -8.02 -10.23
N ASN A 941 -17.02 -9.26 -9.82
CA ASN A 941 -17.82 -10.35 -9.20
C ASN A 941 -17.13 -11.35 -8.20
N GLY A 942 -16.51 -12.44 -8.66
CA GLY A 942 -16.19 -13.67 -7.90
C GLY A 942 -16.19 -14.95 -8.77
N GLN A 943 -15.01 -15.55 -8.99
CA GLN A 943 -14.77 -16.84 -9.67
C GLN A 943 -14.88 -16.85 -11.24
N GLY A 944 -14.52 -15.75 -11.93
CA GLY A 944 -15.15 -15.38 -13.23
C GLY A 944 -14.55 -15.59 -14.68
N ILE A 945 -15.07 -14.81 -15.73
CA ILE A 945 -14.63 -14.37 -17.15
C ILE A 945 -15.44 -13.30 -18.14
N PHE A 946 -15.57 -11.92 -18.54
CA PHE A 946 -15.39 -10.32 -18.36
C PHE A 946 -16.61 -9.09 -18.32
N ASN A 947 -17.91 -9.00 -17.76
CA ASN A 947 -19.32 -8.36 -18.18
C ASN A 947 -20.38 -8.32 -19.52
N THR A 948 -20.26 -8.78 -20.84
CA THR A 948 -20.63 -8.41 -22.36
C THR A 948 -19.97 -7.43 -23.57
N ARG A 949 -18.82 -6.63 -23.60
CA ARG A 949 -18.17 -5.42 -24.39
C ARG A 949 -18.07 -3.87 -23.80
N THR A 950 -18.17 -2.60 -24.38
CA THR A 950 -18.80 -1.18 -23.96
C THR A 950 -18.36 0.12 -24.82
N SER A 951 -18.67 1.47 -24.65
CA SER A 951 -19.07 2.47 -25.78
C SER A 951 -18.71 4.05 -26.16
N TYR A 952 -17.50 4.72 -26.29
CA TYR A 952 -17.18 6.23 -26.56
C TYR A 952 -15.79 6.75 -27.28
N PRO A 953 -14.93 7.85 -26.98
CA PRO A 953 -13.56 8.23 -27.66
C PRO A 953 -12.10 8.57 -26.93
N THR A 954 -10.92 9.10 -27.55
CA THR A 954 -9.57 9.78 -27.04
C THR A 954 -8.47 10.36 -28.06
N GLY A 955 -7.33 9.68 -28.45
CA GLY A 955 -6.30 10.15 -29.44
C GLY A 955 -5.07 9.23 -29.79
N HIS A 956 -3.98 9.77 -30.37
CA HIS A 956 -2.88 9.24 -31.25
C HIS A 956 -1.55 8.36 -30.87
N LEU A 957 -1.34 7.45 -29.85
CA LEU A 957 -0.03 6.78 -29.38
C LEU A 957 0.55 6.82 -27.88
N PRO A 958 -0.17 6.71 -26.74
CA PRO A 958 0.38 6.20 -25.41
C PRO A 958 1.60 6.92 -24.66
N ARG A 959 2.25 6.63 -23.45
CA ARG A 959 3.15 5.54 -22.84
C ARG A 959 3.36 5.02 -21.33
N CYS A 960 2.82 5.43 -20.15
CA CYS A 960 2.87 4.58 -18.88
C CYS A 960 1.86 4.93 -17.73
N VAL A 961 1.94 4.45 -16.45
CA VAL A 961 0.91 4.44 -15.34
C VAL A 961 1.44 4.68 -13.89
N ALA A 962 0.74 5.35 -12.90
CA ALA A 962 0.89 5.36 -11.39
C ALA A 962 -0.05 6.37 -10.59
N ILE A 963 -0.21 6.44 -9.24
CA ILE A 963 -1.57 6.72 -8.62
C ILE A 963 -1.83 7.64 -7.36
N SER A 964 -2.94 8.45 -7.30
CA SER A 964 -3.41 9.37 -6.18
C SER A 964 -4.84 10.09 -6.32
N ASP A 965 -5.05 11.45 -6.34
CA ASP A 965 -6.39 12.13 -6.08
C ASP A 965 -6.82 13.58 -6.62
N VAL A 966 -6.65 14.06 -7.90
CA VAL A 966 -6.85 15.50 -8.44
C VAL A 966 -7.97 16.51 -8.08
N ASN A 967 -8.94 16.16 -7.26
CA ASN A 967 -9.96 17.10 -6.84
C ASN A 967 -10.40 16.86 -5.39
N ASN A 968 -9.74 15.94 -4.67
CA ASN A 968 -10.12 15.59 -3.31
C ASN A 968 -11.53 14.99 -3.22
N ASP A 969 -11.89 14.13 -4.17
CA ASP A 969 -13.08 13.28 -4.12
C ASP A 969 -12.84 11.81 -3.74
N LYS A 970 -11.58 11.35 -3.63
CA LYS A 970 -11.08 10.08 -3.00
C LYS A 970 -11.12 8.86 -3.91
N THR A 971 -10.51 8.98 -5.07
CA THR A 971 -11.09 8.43 -6.30
C THR A 971 -10.05 8.44 -7.45
N PRO A 972 -9.05 7.56 -7.52
CA PRO A 972 -7.84 7.80 -8.35
C PRO A 972 -7.93 7.74 -9.92
N ASP A 973 -8.47 8.70 -10.68
CA ASP A 973 -8.64 8.71 -12.19
C ASP A 973 -7.42 8.44 -13.14
N ILE A 974 -7.35 7.42 -14.04
CA ILE A 974 -6.16 6.96 -14.85
C ILE A 974 -5.44 7.94 -15.86
N ILE A 975 -4.49 8.77 -15.41
CA ILE A 975 -3.81 9.92 -16.06
C ILE A 975 -2.67 9.79 -17.13
N VAL A 976 -2.99 9.27 -18.29
CA VAL A 976 -2.19 9.05 -19.51
C VAL A 976 -1.56 10.25 -20.29
N ALA A 977 -0.27 10.18 -20.73
CA ALA A 977 0.29 10.97 -21.88
C ALA A 977 0.97 10.07 -22.96
N ASN A 978 1.27 10.39 -24.25
CA ASN A 978 0.91 11.41 -25.21
C ASN A 978 1.41 11.46 -26.72
N TYR A 979 2.49 10.89 -27.29
CA TYR A 979 3.30 11.58 -28.36
C TYR A 979 2.60 12.44 -29.43
N GLY A 980 2.89 12.12 -30.66
CA GLY A 980 2.67 12.87 -31.83
C GLY A 980 1.45 13.77 -31.91
N GLY A 981 0.18 13.44 -31.40
CA GLY A 981 -1.36 13.76 -31.46
C GLY A 981 -2.35 15.00 -31.82
N GLN A 982 -2.90 16.01 -31.04
CA GLN A 982 -2.62 17.51 -30.80
C GLN A 982 -3.20 18.18 -29.44
N ASN A 983 -2.42 18.67 -28.42
CA ASN A 983 -2.60 19.12 -26.96
C ASN A 983 -1.86 18.39 -25.80
N VAL A 984 -2.40 18.42 -24.56
CA VAL A 984 -2.22 17.61 -23.32
C VAL A 984 -3.47 17.82 -22.46
N SER A 985 -3.90 16.87 -21.62
CA SER A 985 -5.30 16.69 -21.24
C SER A 985 -5.41 15.63 -20.07
N VAL A 986 -6.49 15.54 -19.27
CA VAL A 986 -6.61 14.90 -17.91
C VAL A 986 -8.11 14.69 -17.41
N LEU A 987 -8.64 13.59 -16.79
CA LEU A 987 -10.10 13.19 -16.62
C LEU A 987 -10.66 13.10 -15.18
N LEU A 988 -12.00 13.22 -14.93
CA LEU A 988 -12.67 13.66 -13.67
C LEU A 988 -13.93 12.89 -13.15
N GLY A 989 -13.87 12.27 -11.96
CA GLY A 989 -14.83 11.42 -11.20
C GLY A 989 -16.37 11.67 -11.05
N ILE A 990 -17.24 10.70 -11.43
CA ILE A 990 -18.72 10.61 -11.18
C ILE A 990 -19.30 9.16 -11.24
N CYS A 991 -20.25 8.85 -10.32
CA CYS A 991 -21.20 7.72 -10.20
C CYS A 991 -22.55 8.26 -9.67
#